data_AF-A0A316VIW8-F1
#
_entry.id   AF-A0A316VIW8-F1
#
_cell.length_a   1.000
_cell.length_b   1.000
_cell.length_c   1.000
_cell.angle_alpha   90.00
_cell.angle_beta   90.00
_cell.angle_gamma   90.00
#
_symmetry.space_group_name_H-M   'P 1'
#
loop_
_entity.id
_entity.type
_entity.pdbx_description
1 polymer ?
#
loop_
_entity_poly.entity_id
_entity_poly.type
_entity_poly.pdbx_seq_one_letter_code
_entity_poly.pdbx_strand_id
1 'polypeptide(L)'
;LTPVQRHYLLKALVSIQMQMEWSELEKLGALTQYGYPFTANRPKLKRVKDKSLQLEGEFAKGEFAEAADDPYADIDEDEARRQEGLMEPLILRHMFHVHLHTFPGLDRAPEKYWQKRIQPFFDEMAARNFSSSIERSETSARHFYTLAMTRYLGGFFARGVGVRGEGELKGPGKGEPGTGTWRKSKEWGKGTVKRGLDKPARPDGKLMERIDNLFDGAEGEVWRRAHKETTRVKKDWRAFKEFNIERETGIEETMAFLDVGNLRNLPPQYRNAEEYARHHAAYIFHTLFSLVQRIFVSVIGGQASSINKEYVQPLKREIADTELTTKLEDYVKRGNRPERKAIASRALRTGQDVLATILIYATGPQLSQSKKNEVLDLHDSFASSPYRGQLGAAYPDSTPIAKSGEKPKIENWTNDRDEQKDAKKYAMLKLYLRELLHRRDREQACQMASGSLLPQIIKESLDTVFYGPIKSIAEHSDLSARLGDLQNFFDDIIKTKKNSQNTLPDWIALTARHENSLYFLFHECAAIIGPFSHWLQGGSDFMALSTTDPNHPANRKAKNVEVNLEALLQDDTLTEEDVRGIVKEADQLAEYVKWQKVWYELEMRKNFLLGTGAAIPQSGLCADDLPSKSMRDRIEDVDGLLLELLQEERVQAEDGTVKTDVRGTEMQDFPWAWFDAVDPLHQHLQGTDPSAISYEPKTASAQIPSFKHTRKALDAFQFALLEKLPAWREGDAKGVPATPAALRKPQSSSASIQTAAAKTPSVAGGQTQKSTSKSRFKIPFMGKN
;
A
#
# COMPACT_ATOMS: atom_id res chain seq x y z
N LEU A 1 21.47 16.93 11.22
CA LEU A 1 20.24 17.11 10.40
C LEU A 1 19.43 18.25 10.98
N THR A 2 18.67 18.99 10.17
CA THR A 2 17.65 19.90 10.70
C THR A 2 16.46 19.09 11.27
N PRO A 3 15.68 19.64 12.21
CA PRO A 3 14.46 19.00 12.71
C PRO A 3 13.39 18.72 11.62
N VAL A 4 13.45 19.40 10.47
CA VAL A 4 12.63 19.13 9.29
C VAL A 4 13.18 17.93 8.51
N GLN A 5 14.48 17.89 8.25
CA GLN A 5 15.15 16.74 7.62
C GLN A 5 14.94 15.46 8.42
N ARG A 6 15.07 15.50 9.76
CA ARG A 6 14.80 14.35 10.64
C ARG A 6 13.38 13.79 10.45
N HIS A 7 12.38 14.66 10.33
CA HIS A 7 10.99 14.25 10.11
C HIS A 7 10.79 13.52 8.77
N TYR A 8 11.35 14.08 7.70
CA TYR A 8 11.15 13.54 6.36
C TYR A 8 12.01 12.31 6.06
N LEU A 9 13.24 12.25 6.59
CA LEU A 9 14.10 11.06 6.53
C LEU A 9 13.46 9.87 7.27
N LEU A 10 13.00 10.05 8.51
CA LEU A 10 12.30 9.00 9.26
C LEU A 10 11.08 8.51 8.49
N LYS A 11 10.27 9.42 7.95
CA LYS A 11 9.07 9.04 7.18
C LYS A 11 9.44 8.22 5.93
N ALA A 12 10.50 8.60 5.22
CA ALA A 12 10.97 7.87 4.04
C ALA A 12 11.44 6.47 4.40
N LEU A 13 12.34 6.34 5.39
CA LEU A 13 12.84 5.05 5.88
C LEU A 13 11.71 4.12 6.34
N VAL A 14 10.78 4.61 7.17
CA VAL A 14 9.61 3.85 7.61
C VAL A 14 8.74 3.40 6.43
N SER A 15 8.48 4.28 5.47
CA SER A 15 7.56 3.98 4.36
C SER A 15 8.18 3.02 3.35
N ILE A 16 9.50 3.10 3.11
CA ILE A 16 10.22 2.15 2.24
C ILE A 16 10.35 0.79 2.92
N GLN A 17 10.76 0.74 4.19
CA GLN A 17 10.85 -0.49 4.97
C GLN A 17 9.50 -1.22 5.03
N MET A 18 8.42 -0.48 5.31
CA MET A 18 7.05 -1.03 5.34
C MET A 18 6.66 -1.69 4.00
N GLN A 19 7.12 -1.17 2.87
CA GLN A 19 6.84 -1.75 1.54
C GLN A 19 7.62 -3.02 1.28
N MET A 20 8.90 -3.05 1.65
CA MET A 20 9.69 -4.28 1.58
C MET A 20 8.99 -5.39 2.36
N GLU A 21 8.49 -5.08 3.56
CA GLU A 21 7.71 -6.03 4.39
C GLU A 21 6.34 -6.40 3.80
N TRP A 22 5.65 -5.50 3.09
CA TRP A 22 4.43 -5.85 2.37
C TRP A 22 4.72 -6.85 1.23
N SER A 23 5.84 -6.70 0.53
CA SER A 23 6.26 -7.61 -0.56
C SER A 23 6.49 -9.05 -0.05
N GLU A 24 6.95 -9.20 1.20
CA GLU A 24 7.15 -10.50 1.84
C GLU A 24 5.84 -11.27 2.03
N LEU A 25 4.68 -10.59 2.19
CA LEU A 25 3.38 -11.28 2.32
C LEU A 25 2.93 -12.01 1.05
N GLU A 26 3.58 -11.77 -0.10
CA GLU A 26 3.37 -12.55 -1.33
C GLU A 26 4.22 -13.83 -1.39
N LYS A 27 4.94 -14.18 -0.32
CA LYS A 27 5.83 -15.35 -0.21
C LYS A 27 5.22 -16.50 0.60
N LEU A 28 5.58 -17.73 0.23
CA LEU A 28 5.14 -18.95 0.92
C LEU A 28 5.67 -18.94 2.36
N GLY A 29 4.79 -19.24 3.33
CA GLY A 29 5.12 -19.20 4.75
C GLY A 29 5.44 -17.82 5.33
N ALA A 30 5.10 -16.70 4.67
CA ALA A 30 5.42 -15.35 5.16
C ALA A 30 5.00 -15.10 6.63
N LEU A 31 3.78 -15.51 6.99
CA LEU A 31 3.24 -15.35 8.35
C LEU A 31 3.95 -16.22 9.41
N THR A 32 4.82 -17.18 9.02
CA THR A 32 5.68 -17.90 9.98
C THR A 32 6.69 -16.98 10.68
N GLN A 33 6.98 -15.80 10.11
CA GLN A 33 7.89 -14.81 10.69
C GLN A 33 7.23 -13.93 11.78
N TYR A 34 5.89 -13.94 11.85
CA TYR A 34 5.13 -13.06 12.73
C TYR A 34 5.08 -13.55 14.19
N GLY A 35 5.31 -14.84 14.45
CA GLY A 35 5.19 -15.47 15.77
C GLY A 35 3.75 -15.86 16.12
N TYR A 36 3.51 -16.19 17.40
CA TYR A 36 2.16 -16.47 17.91
C TYR A 36 1.17 -15.34 17.52
N PRO A 37 -0.08 -15.63 17.12
CA PRO A 37 -0.78 -16.91 17.11
C PRO A 37 -0.51 -17.81 15.88
N PHE A 38 0.34 -17.39 14.93
CA PHE A 38 0.68 -18.17 13.74
C PHE A 38 1.63 -19.34 14.05
N THR A 39 1.62 -20.39 13.24
CA THR A 39 2.60 -21.48 13.36
C THR A 39 3.92 -21.10 12.70
N ALA A 40 5.05 -21.49 13.32
CA ALA A 40 6.39 -21.35 12.74
C ALA A 40 6.60 -22.20 11.46
N ASN A 41 5.76 -23.21 11.25
CA ASN A 41 5.75 -24.09 10.07
C ASN A 41 4.72 -23.59 9.04
N ARG A 42 4.97 -23.87 7.75
CA ARG A 42 4.05 -23.58 6.65
C ARG A 42 2.82 -24.51 6.73
N PRO A 43 1.58 -24.03 6.50
CA PRO A 43 0.42 -24.91 6.35
C PRO A 43 0.49 -25.71 5.03
N LYS A 44 0.30 -27.04 5.09
CA LYS A 44 0.00 -27.83 3.87
C LYS A 44 -1.33 -27.38 3.27
N LEU A 45 -1.31 -26.86 2.05
CA LEU A 45 -2.53 -26.45 1.37
C LEU A 45 -3.31 -27.67 0.91
N LYS A 46 -4.64 -27.60 0.99
CA LYS A 46 -5.56 -28.60 0.44
C LYS A 46 -6.52 -27.93 -0.51
N ARG A 47 -6.15 -27.90 -1.79
CA ARG A 47 -7.02 -27.47 -2.89
C ARG A 47 -8.14 -28.51 -3.02
N VAL A 48 -9.32 -28.18 -2.51
CA VAL A 48 -10.42 -29.14 -2.43
C VAL A 48 -10.94 -29.41 -3.84
N LYS A 49 -10.91 -30.68 -4.26
CA LYS A 49 -11.39 -31.17 -5.57
C LYS A 49 -12.93 -31.21 -5.64
N ASP A 50 -13.59 -30.21 -5.06
CA ASP A 50 -15.00 -30.29 -4.72
C ASP A 50 -15.91 -30.02 -5.92
N LYS A 51 -16.41 -31.12 -6.50
CA LYS A 51 -17.39 -31.05 -7.60
C LYS A 51 -18.76 -30.55 -7.14
N SER A 52 -19.05 -30.50 -5.83
CA SER A 52 -20.35 -30.03 -5.32
C SER A 52 -20.47 -28.50 -5.23
N LEU A 53 -19.35 -27.77 -5.24
CA LEU A 53 -19.30 -26.31 -5.35
C LEU A 53 -19.11 -25.84 -6.80
N GLN A 54 -19.43 -26.70 -7.78
CA GLN A 54 -19.66 -26.27 -9.15
C GLN A 54 -20.97 -25.49 -9.22
N LEU A 55 -20.89 -24.18 -8.97
CA LEU A 55 -21.86 -23.23 -9.52
C LEU A 55 -21.93 -23.48 -11.03
N GLU A 56 -23.08 -23.90 -11.54
CA GLU A 56 -23.29 -24.22 -12.96
C GLU A 56 -23.22 -22.95 -13.81
N GLY A 57 -22.00 -22.57 -14.17
CA GLY A 57 -21.68 -21.38 -14.94
C GLY A 57 -20.37 -21.56 -15.70
N GLU A 58 -20.23 -20.87 -16.82
CA GLU A 58 -19.16 -21.09 -17.81
C GLU A 58 -17.74 -20.77 -17.28
N PHE A 59 -17.65 -20.09 -16.13
CA PHE A 59 -16.42 -19.63 -15.47
C PHE A 59 -15.42 -20.74 -15.11
N ALA A 60 -15.86 -22.00 -14.98
CA ALA A 60 -14.99 -23.13 -14.63
C ALA A 60 -14.23 -23.74 -15.82
N LYS A 61 -14.52 -23.34 -17.07
CA LYS A 61 -13.98 -23.96 -18.31
C LYS A 61 -12.79 -23.18 -18.92
N GLY A 62 -11.92 -22.63 -18.09
CA GLY A 62 -10.70 -21.95 -18.53
C GLY A 62 -9.60 -22.92 -19.01
N GLU A 63 -8.79 -22.52 -20.00
CA GLU A 63 -7.67 -23.32 -20.55
C GLU A 63 -6.53 -23.57 -19.53
N PHE A 64 -6.57 -22.83 -18.41
CA PHE A 64 -5.63 -22.87 -17.29
C PHE A 64 -6.19 -23.63 -16.06
N ALA A 65 -7.32 -24.34 -16.19
CA ALA A 65 -8.06 -24.94 -15.08
C ALA A 65 -7.53 -26.31 -14.57
N GLU A 66 -6.31 -26.72 -14.90
CA GLU A 66 -5.72 -27.98 -14.41
C GLU A 66 -5.30 -27.87 -12.94
N ALA A 67 -6.27 -28.12 -12.06
CA ALA A 67 -6.12 -28.07 -10.61
C ALA A 67 -5.28 -29.23 -10.06
N ALA A 68 -3.96 -29.03 -9.99
CA ALA A 68 -3.09 -29.80 -9.12
C ALA A 68 -3.47 -29.60 -7.64
N ASP A 69 -3.05 -30.55 -6.78
CA ASP A 69 -2.94 -30.35 -5.33
C ASP A 69 -1.90 -29.23 -5.03
N ASP A 70 -1.48 -29.03 -3.76
CA ASP A 70 -0.46 -27.99 -3.45
C ASP A 70 0.81 -28.24 -4.29
N PRO A 71 1.21 -27.32 -5.20
CA PRO A 71 2.30 -27.57 -6.15
C PRO A 71 3.69 -27.58 -5.48
N TYR A 72 3.73 -27.41 -4.15
CA TYR A 72 4.91 -27.57 -3.31
C TYR A 72 4.73 -28.71 -2.27
N ALA A 73 3.73 -29.58 -2.41
CA ALA A 73 3.42 -30.67 -1.46
C ALA A 73 4.54 -31.72 -1.33
N ASP A 74 5.24 -31.98 -2.42
CA ASP A 74 6.33 -32.96 -2.52
C ASP A 74 7.70 -32.37 -2.13
N ILE A 75 7.76 -31.06 -1.88
CA ILE A 75 8.92 -30.37 -1.32
C ILE A 75 8.74 -30.33 0.20
N ASP A 76 9.84 -30.47 0.95
CA ASP A 76 9.83 -30.22 2.40
C ASP A 76 9.29 -28.81 2.70
N GLU A 77 8.41 -28.69 3.70
CA GLU A 77 7.74 -27.43 4.07
C GLU A 77 8.77 -26.34 4.39
N ASP A 78 9.85 -26.73 5.06
CA ASP A 78 10.94 -25.84 5.41
C ASP A 78 11.90 -25.57 4.25
N GLU A 79 12.06 -26.49 3.31
CA GLU A 79 12.81 -26.26 2.06
C GLU A 79 12.11 -25.24 1.17
N ALA A 80 10.81 -25.40 0.92
CA ALA A 80 10.02 -24.44 0.15
C ALA A 80 10.05 -23.04 0.80
N ARG A 81 9.99 -22.98 2.14
CA ARG A 81 10.10 -21.74 2.91
C ARG A 81 11.51 -21.13 2.87
N ARG A 82 12.57 -21.94 2.95
CA ARG A 82 13.96 -21.47 2.82
C ARG A 82 14.26 -20.94 1.42
N GLN A 83 13.70 -21.56 0.37
CA GLN A 83 13.78 -21.07 -1.02
C GLN A 83 13.01 -19.76 -1.28
N GLU A 84 12.11 -19.35 -0.39
CA GLU A 84 11.47 -18.04 -0.49
C GLU A 84 12.40 -16.88 -0.11
N GLY A 85 13.46 -17.13 0.69
CA GLY A 85 14.33 -16.07 1.19
C GLY A 85 13.54 -15.00 1.95
N LEU A 86 12.74 -15.45 2.94
CA LEU A 86 11.90 -14.57 3.74
C LEU A 86 12.76 -13.58 4.54
N MET A 87 12.57 -12.29 4.30
CA MET A 87 13.11 -11.21 5.14
C MET A 87 12.33 -11.14 6.45
N GLU A 88 12.91 -10.51 7.47
CA GLU A 88 12.26 -10.37 8.76
C GLU A 88 11.36 -9.12 8.82
N PRO A 89 10.04 -9.26 9.03
CA PRO A 89 9.14 -8.12 9.15
C PRO A 89 9.34 -7.44 10.51
N LEU A 90 9.80 -6.19 10.51
CA LEU A 90 10.02 -5.41 11.72
C LEU A 90 8.76 -4.60 12.07
N ILE A 91 8.34 -3.77 11.12
CA ILE A 91 7.27 -2.78 11.29
C ILE A 91 5.89 -3.46 11.27
N LEU A 92 5.57 -4.24 10.24
CA LEU A 92 4.27 -4.86 10.06
C LEU A 92 3.97 -5.91 11.13
N ARG A 93 5.00 -6.64 11.59
CA ARG A 93 4.89 -7.57 12.72
C ARG A 93 4.61 -6.85 14.04
N HIS A 94 5.29 -5.73 14.31
CA HIS A 94 5.01 -4.94 15.51
C HIS A 94 3.58 -4.37 15.47
N MET A 95 3.16 -3.83 14.32
CA MET A 95 1.79 -3.32 14.14
C MET A 95 0.73 -4.43 14.21
N PHE A 96 1.03 -5.65 13.73
CA PHE A 96 0.17 -6.81 13.91
C PHE A 96 -0.05 -7.09 15.40
N HIS A 97 1.02 -7.30 16.17
CA HIS A 97 0.92 -7.67 17.59
C HIS A 97 0.27 -6.60 18.45
N VAL A 98 0.60 -5.32 18.21
CA VAL A 98 0.22 -4.22 19.10
C VAL A 98 -1.13 -3.59 18.75
N HIS A 99 -1.54 -3.64 17.47
CA HIS A 99 -2.77 -2.98 16.99
C HIS A 99 -3.75 -3.92 16.27
N LEU A 100 -3.32 -4.83 15.40
CA LEU A 100 -4.29 -5.68 14.68
C LEU A 100 -4.83 -6.80 15.57
N HIS A 101 -3.95 -7.49 16.30
CA HIS A 101 -4.28 -8.60 17.18
C HIS A 101 -5.02 -8.15 18.45
N THR A 102 -4.94 -6.86 18.80
CA THR A 102 -5.62 -6.25 19.96
C THR A 102 -6.96 -5.60 19.60
N PHE A 103 -7.37 -5.65 18.33
CA PHE A 103 -8.67 -5.12 17.90
C PHE A 103 -9.83 -5.92 18.53
N PRO A 104 -10.91 -5.28 19.03
CA PRO A 104 -12.02 -5.97 19.70
C PRO A 104 -12.63 -7.11 18.86
N GLY A 105 -12.60 -8.34 19.39
CA GLY A 105 -12.97 -9.57 18.70
C GLY A 105 -11.75 -10.36 18.21
N LEU A 106 -10.77 -9.69 17.57
CA LEU A 106 -9.50 -10.31 17.20
C LEU A 106 -8.63 -10.62 18.43
N ASP A 107 -8.77 -9.83 19.50
CA ASP A 107 -8.18 -10.09 20.83
C ASP A 107 -8.56 -11.46 21.43
N ARG A 108 -9.66 -12.05 20.96
CA ARG A 108 -10.23 -13.34 21.41
C ARG A 108 -10.31 -14.37 20.28
N ALA A 109 -9.78 -14.07 19.10
CA ALA A 109 -9.82 -14.98 17.97
C ALA A 109 -9.02 -16.26 18.30
N PRO A 110 -9.63 -17.46 18.24
CA PRO A 110 -8.97 -18.69 18.65
C PRO A 110 -7.79 -19.01 17.72
N GLU A 111 -6.73 -19.66 18.23
CA GLU A 111 -5.56 -20.07 17.43
C GLU A 111 -5.92 -20.74 16.10
N LYS A 112 -6.97 -21.56 16.08
CA LYS A 112 -7.51 -22.21 14.88
C LYS A 112 -7.84 -21.21 13.75
N TYR A 113 -8.39 -20.03 14.07
CA TYR A 113 -8.69 -18.99 13.10
C TYR A 113 -7.40 -18.51 12.41
N TRP A 114 -6.40 -18.12 13.19
CA TRP A 114 -5.11 -17.68 12.66
C TRP A 114 -4.39 -18.79 11.87
N GLN A 115 -4.25 -19.98 12.46
CA GLN A 115 -3.43 -21.07 11.92
C GLN A 115 -4.13 -21.91 10.83
N LYS A 116 -5.46 -21.93 10.76
CA LYS A 116 -6.26 -22.75 9.81
C LYS A 116 -7.18 -21.95 8.89
N ARG A 117 -7.18 -20.61 8.99
CA ARG A 117 -7.89 -19.68 8.09
C ARG A 117 -6.95 -18.64 7.50
N ILE A 118 -6.39 -17.77 8.35
CA ILE A 118 -5.59 -16.62 7.91
C ILE A 118 -4.25 -17.06 7.30
N GLN A 119 -3.50 -17.91 7.99
CA GLN A 119 -2.19 -18.38 7.50
C GLN A 119 -2.30 -19.19 6.19
N PRO A 120 -3.22 -20.18 6.04
CA PRO A 120 -3.43 -20.85 4.76
C PRO A 120 -3.92 -19.94 3.61
N PHE A 121 -4.58 -18.82 3.91
CA PHE A 121 -5.04 -17.87 2.88
C PHE A 121 -3.87 -17.14 2.21
N PHE A 122 -2.92 -16.63 2.99
CA PHE A 122 -1.71 -16.01 2.44
C PHE A 122 -0.83 -17.04 1.71
N ASP A 123 -0.72 -18.27 2.23
CA ASP A 123 0.01 -19.34 1.54
C ASP A 123 -0.66 -19.78 0.21
N GLU A 124 -1.99 -19.88 0.13
CA GLU A 124 -2.70 -20.17 -1.15
C GLU A 124 -2.59 -19.00 -2.13
N MET A 125 -2.66 -17.74 -1.66
CA MET A 125 -2.37 -16.55 -2.48
C MET A 125 -0.95 -16.63 -3.08
N ALA A 126 0.06 -16.93 -2.26
CA ALA A 126 1.44 -17.08 -2.71
C ALA A 126 1.62 -18.30 -3.64
N ALA A 127 0.92 -19.41 -3.39
CA ALA A 127 0.98 -20.65 -4.18
C ALA A 127 0.22 -20.58 -5.52
N ARG A 128 -0.70 -19.64 -5.69
CA ARG A 128 -1.33 -19.31 -6.99
C ARG A 128 -0.43 -18.45 -7.89
N ASN A 129 0.71 -17.97 -7.38
CA ASN A 129 1.77 -17.31 -8.14
C ASN A 129 1.27 -16.15 -9.04
N PHE A 130 0.33 -15.35 -8.52
CA PHE A 130 -0.18 -14.14 -9.16
C PHE A 130 0.96 -13.26 -9.70
N SER A 131 0.75 -12.66 -10.88
CA SER A 131 1.79 -11.95 -11.61
C SER A 131 2.27 -10.69 -10.90
N SER A 132 3.55 -10.37 -11.12
CA SER A 132 4.25 -9.21 -10.56
C SER A 132 4.06 -7.97 -11.43
N SER A 133 4.28 -6.78 -10.87
CA SER A 133 4.23 -5.52 -11.62
C SER A 133 5.24 -5.49 -12.77
N ILE A 134 6.41 -6.10 -12.57
CA ILE A 134 7.48 -6.26 -13.57
C ILE A 134 7.01 -7.08 -14.77
N GLU A 135 6.44 -8.27 -14.57
CA GLU A 135 5.98 -9.16 -15.66
C GLU A 135 4.89 -8.51 -16.53
N ARG A 136 4.07 -7.64 -15.95
CA ARG A 136 3.05 -6.87 -16.68
C ARG A 136 3.59 -5.58 -17.29
N SER A 137 4.70 -5.05 -16.76
CA SER A 137 5.16 -3.67 -16.91
C SER A 137 4.07 -2.63 -16.56
N GLU A 138 3.28 -2.91 -15.53
CA GLU A 138 2.32 -1.99 -14.89
C GLU A 138 2.18 -2.30 -13.40
N THR A 139 1.78 -1.32 -12.59
CA THR A 139 1.55 -1.52 -11.15
C THR A 139 0.37 -2.48 -10.91
N SER A 140 0.65 -3.68 -10.42
CA SER A 140 -0.40 -4.65 -10.10
C SER A 140 -1.33 -4.13 -9.00
N ALA A 141 -2.62 -4.49 -9.08
CA ALA A 141 -3.63 -4.11 -8.10
C ALA A 141 -3.25 -4.43 -6.64
N ARG A 142 -2.54 -5.54 -6.42
CA ARG A 142 -2.09 -5.98 -5.09
C ARG A 142 -1.07 -5.00 -4.51
N HIS A 143 -0.06 -4.64 -5.31
CA HIS A 143 0.92 -3.63 -4.96
C HIS A 143 0.28 -2.24 -4.79
N PHE A 144 -0.70 -1.85 -5.60
CA PHE A 144 -1.44 -0.60 -5.38
C PHE A 144 -2.07 -0.53 -3.97
N TYR A 145 -2.65 -1.62 -3.47
CA TYR A 145 -3.17 -1.64 -2.10
C TYR A 145 -2.07 -1.51 -1.03
N THR A 146 -0.85 -2.04 -1.25
CA THR A 146 0.27 -1.85 -0.30
C THR A 146 0.81 -0.41 -0.33
N LEU A 147 0.85 0.23 -1.52
CA LEU A 147 1.06 1.68 -1.67
C LEU A 147 0.03 2.49 -0.86
N ALA A 148 -1.25 2.20 -1.06
CA ALA A 148 -2.34 2.90 -0.37
C ALA A 148 -2.28 2.71 1.16
N MET A 149 -2.06 1.49 1.65
CA MET A 149 -1.93 1.20 3.08
C MET A 149 -0.73 1.92 3.70
N THR A 150 0.44 1.89 3.04
CA THR A 150 1.67 2.55 3.51
C THR A 150 1.50 4.07 3.63
N ARG A 151 0.71 4.72 2.76
CA ARG A 151 0.42 6.16 2.84
C ARG A 151 -0.18 6.57 4.19
N TYR A 152 -0.97 5.69 4.82
CA TYR A 152 -1.57 5.92 6.14
C TYR A 152 -0.76 5.27 7.26
N LEU A 153 -0.48 3.96 7.16
CA LEU A 153 0.17 3.17 8.21
C LEU A 153 1.64 3.55 8.41
N GLY A 154 2.37 3.91 7.36
CA GLY A 154 3.73 4.45 7.48
C GLY A 154 3.76 5.83 8.14
N GLY A 155 2.73 6.66 7.92
CA GLY A 155 2.55 7.94 8.60
C GLY A 155 2.18 7.80 10.08
N PHE A 156 1.37 6.80 10.41
CA PHE A 156 1.07 6.38 11.79
C PHE A 156 2.33 5.87 12.49
N PHE A 157 3.05 4.92 11.88
CA PHE A 157 4.23 4.31 12.47
C PHE A 157 5.36 5.33 12.67
N ALA A 158 5.66 6.15 11.66
CA ALA A 158 6.66 7.21 11.77
C ALA A 158 6.31 8.28 12.83
N ARG A 159 5.03 8.48 13.17
CA ARG A 159 4.65 9.33 14.31
C ARG A 159 4.92 8.66 15.66
N GLY A 160 4.88 7.33 15.73
CA GLY A 160 5.19 6.55 16.92
C GLY A 160 6.67 6.18 17.08
N VAL A 161 7.59 6.61 16.20
CA VAL A 161 9.04 6.44 16.38
C VAL A 161 9.67 7.69 16.99
N GLY A 162 10.36 7.50 18.12
CA GLY A 162 11.06 8.55 18.86
C GLY A 162 12.33 8.99 18.14
N VAL A 163 12.54 10.31 18.07
CA VAL A 163 13.75 10.92 17.48
C VAL A 163 14.32 11.95 18.45
N ARG A 164 15.64 11.85 18.68
CA ARG A 164 16.40 12.76 19.56
C ARG A 164 16.55 14.14 18.94
N GLY A 165 16.45 15.16 19.78
CA GLY A 165 16.96 16.49 19.47
C GLY A 165 18.49 16.50 19.41
N GLU A 166 19.03 17.58 18.84
CA GLU A 166 20.47 17.78 18.73
C GLU A 166 21.09 17.94 20.13
N GLY A 167 22.07 17.10 20.46
CA GLY A 167 22.64 17.02 21.81
C GLY A 167 21.78 16.33 22.87
N GLU A 168 20.58 15.82 22.55
CA GLU A 168 19.76 15.08 23.53
C GLU A 168 20.32 13.66 23.79
N LEU A 169 20.82 13.43 25.01
CA LEU A 169 21.28 12.10 25.44
C LEU A 169 20.13 11.09 25.68
N LYS A 170 18.90 11.58 25.82
CA LYS A 170 17.70 10.80 26.15
C LYS A 170 16.54 11.18 25.23
N GLY A 171 15.92 10.16 24.65
CA GLY A 171 14.77 10.33 23.77
C GLY A 171 13.49 10.85 24.41
N PRO A 172 12.44 11.01 23.58
CA PRO A 172 11.10 11.29 24.06
C PRO A 172 10.50 10.16 24.91
N GLY A 173 9.46 10.50 25.66
CA GLY A 173 8.75 9.60 26.57
C GLY A 173 8.09 10.37 27.72
N LYS A 174 7.33 9.67 28.58
CA LYS A 174 6.64 10.24 29.76
C LYS A 174 7.55 11.22 30.52
N GLY A 175 7.22 12.51 30.46
CA GLY A 175 7.89 13.58 31.19
C GLY A 175 7.77 13.41 32.71
N GLU A 176 8.52 14.23 33.45
CA GLU A 176 8.46 14.22 34.92
C GLU A 176 7.13 14.82 35.40
N PRO A 177 6.43 14.20 36.38
CA PRO A 177 5.17 14.72 36.88
C PRO A 177 5.30 16.16 37.40
N GLY A 178 4.53 17.08 36.83
CA GLY A 178 4.47 18.49 37.26
C GLY A 178 5.36 19.47 36.48
N THR A 179 6.23 19.02 35.56
CA THR A 179 7.14 19.93 34.80
C THR A 179 6.45 20.66 33.64
N GLY A 180 5.15 20.92 33.73
CA GLY A 180 4.32 21.38 32.62
C GLY A 180 3.56 22.68 32.90
N THR A 181 3.88 23.74 32.14
CA THR A 181 2.96 24.88 31.95
C THR A 181 2.63 25.06 30.47
N TRP A 182 1.53 24.47 30.01
CA TRP A 182 0.71 25.03 28.93
C TRP A 182 -0.79 25.07 29.28
N ARG A 183 -1.05 25.40 30.56
CA ARG A 183 -2.34 25.77 31.18
C ARG A 183 -3.44 24.69 31.21
N LYS A 184 -3.13 23.64 31.97
CA LYS A 184 -4.02 22.93 32.91
C LYS A 184 -5.13 22.06 32.29
N SER A 185 -4.76 20.85 31.88
CA SER A 185 -5.25 19.64 32.59
C SER A 185 -4.52 18.37 32.10
N LYS A 186 -3.93 17.61 33.05
CA LYS A 186 -3.21 16.34 32.83
C LYS A 186 -2.32 16.32 31.55
N GLU A 187 -1.60 17.40 31.29
CA GLU A 187 -0.66 17.46 30.16
C GLU A 187 0.47 16.43 30.35
N TRP A 188 0.75 15.65 29.30
CA TRP A 188 2.01 14.90 29.16
C TRP A 188 3.14 15.92 28.90
N GLY A 189 3.62 16.54 29.98
CA GLY A 189 4.42 17.77 29.94
C GLY A 189 5.63 17.72 29.00
N LYS A 190 5.81 18.81 28.24
CA LYS A 190 6.86 19.06 27.20
C LYS A 190 7.89 17.93 27.05
N GLY A 191 7.49 16.87 26.34
CA GLY A 191 8.33 15.69 26.26
C GLY A 191 7.86 14.54 25.36
N THR A 192 6.75 14.71 24.64
CA THR A 192 6.20 13.72 23.68
C THR A 192 7.16 13.48 22.50
N VAL A 193 6.82 12.51 21.65
CA VAL A 193 7.67 11.85 20.61
C VAL A 193 8.46 12.75 19.64
N LYS A 194 8.19 14.06 19.64
CA LYS A 194 8.61 15.03 18.61
C LYS A 194 9.82 15.89 19.01
N ARG A 195 10.61 15.54 20.03
CA ARG A 195 11.71 16.41 20.52
C ARG A 195 12.73 16.77 19.45
N GLY A 196 13.12 15.81 18.61
CA GLY A 196 13.96 16.05 17.44
C GLY A 196 13.26 16.50 16.16
N LEU A 197 11.93 16.70 16.17
CA LEU A 197 11.10 16.88 14.98
C LEU A 197 10.35 18.21 14.97
N ASP A 198 10.40 18.95 13.86
CA ASP A 198 9.56 20.14 13.69
C ASP A 198 8.14 19.80 13.20
N LYS A 199 7.30 20.82 13.15
CA LYS A 199 6.08 20.87 12.34
C LYS A 199 6.45 20.55 10.88
N PRO A 200 5.86 19.53 10.24
CA PRO A 200 6.23 19.15 8.87
C PRO A 200 5.93 20.28 7.88
N ALA A 201 6.95 20.64 7.08
CA ALA A 201 7.06 21.79 6.16
C ALA A 201 5.73 22.27 5.56
N ARG A 202 5.48 23.57 5.60
CA ARG A 202 4.21 24.23 5.24
C ARG A 202 4.49 25.41 4.32
N PRO A 203 3.50 25.91 3.55
CA PRO A 203 3.56 27.30 3.08
C PRO A 203 3.77 28.22 4.28
N ASP A 204 4.63 29.22 4.10
CA ASP A 204 4.91 30.25 5.11
C ASP A 204 3.91 31.42 4.99
N GLY A 205 4.13 32.50 5.73
CA GLY A 205 3.25 33.68 5.65
C GLY A 205 3.21 34.30 4.26
N LYS A 206 4.35 34.36 3.56
CA LYS A 206 4.46 34.99 2.23
C LYS A 206 3.79 34.16 1.15
N LEU A 207 3.99 32.84 1.16
CA LEU A 207 3.33 31.96 0.21
C LEU A 207 1.81 31.90 0.45
N MET A 208 1.36 31.96 1.71
CA MET A 208 -0.07 32.12 2.00
C MET A 208 -0.64 33.47 1.51
N GLU A 209 0.10 34.56 1.67
CA GLU A 209 -0.27 35.90 1.16
C GLU A 209 -0.36 35.93 -0.37
N ARG A 210 0.57 35.28 -1.10
CA ARG A 210 0.44 35.10 -2.56
C ARG A 210 -0.79 34.29 -2.93
N ILE A 211 -1.04 33.17 -2.25
CA ILE A 211 -2.25 32.34 -2.48
C ILE A 211 -3.52 33.18 -2.25
N ASP A 212 -3.56 34.05 -1.23
CA ASP A 212 -4.68 34.96 -0.95
C ASP A 212 -4.86 36.10 -1.98
N ASN A 213 -3.86 36.32 -2.85
CA ASN A 213 -3.80 37.38 -3.85
C ASN A 213 -3.79 36.87 -5.31
N LEU A 214 -4.05 35.57 -5.56
CA LEU A 214 -4.29 35.00 -6.91
C LEU A 214 -5.46 35.65 -7.68
N PHE A 215 -6.33 36.39 -6.96
CA PHE A 215 -7.50 37.07 -7.49
C PHE A 215 -7.63 38.46 -6.85
N ASP A 216 -8.02 39.44 -7.67
CA ASP A 216 -8.17 40.84 -7.29
C ASP A 216 -9.63 41.24 -7.06
N GLY A 217 -9.83 42.41 -6.42
CA GLY A 217 -11.14 43.04 -6.27
C GLY A 217 -12.20 42.13 -5.64
N ALA A 218 -13.35 41.99 -6.33
CA ALA A 218 -14.47 41.17 -5.86
C ALA A 218 -14.14 39.66 -5.87
N GLU A 219 -13.42 39.18 -6.88
CA GLU A 219 -12.99 37.77 -6.97
C GLU A 219 -12.03 37.44 -5.82
N GLY A 220 -11.11 38.36 -5.52
CA GLY A 220 -10.20 38.27 -4.38
C GLY A 220 -10.90 38.17 -3.02
N GLU A 221 -11.97 38.93 -2.78
CA GLU A 221 -12.70 38.82 -1.50
C GLU A 221 -13.48 37.51 -1.39
N VAL A 222 -14.06 37.01 -2.48
CA VAL A 222 -14.73 35.69 -2.51
C VAL A 222 -13.72 34.56 -2.31
N TRP A 223 -12.54 34.65 -2.91
CA TRP A 223 -11.42 33.74 -2.69
C TRP A 223 -10.91 33.76 -1.24
N ARG A 224 -10.78 34.96 -0.63
CA ARG A 224 -10.42 35.12 0.79
C ARG A 224 -11.54 34.71 1.75
N ARG A 225 -12.81 34.72 1.35
CA ARG A 225 -13.90 34.02 2.08
C ARG A 225 -13.67 32.51 2.10
N ALA A 226 -13.30 31.90 0.97
CA ALA A 226 -12.97 30.47 0.92
C ALA A 226 -11.74 30.10 1.78
N HIS A 227 -10.75 31.00 1.92
CA HIS A 227 -9.65 30.81 2.87
C HIS A 227 -10.11 30.80 4.33
N LYS A 228 -11.06 31.67 4.72
CA LYS A 228 -11.61 31.72 6.08
C LYS A 228 -12.26 30.38 6.45
N GLU A 229 -13.04 29.77 5.55
CA GLU A 229 -13.62 28.43 5.73
C GLU A 229 -12.55 27.32 5.80
N THR A 230 -11.62 27.34 4.83
CA THR A 230 -10.49 26.40 4.77
C THR A 230 -9.67 26.42 6.06
N THR A 231 -9.44 27.60 6.63
CA THR A 231 -8.74 27.80 7.90
C THR A 231 -9.58 27.34 9.10
N ARG A 232 -10.89 27.63 9.14
CA ARG A 232 -11.81 27.17 10.20
C ARG A 232 -11.72 25.65 10.40
N VAL A 233 -11.93 24.89 9.32
CA VAL A 233 -11.96 23.41 9.40
C VAL A 233 -10.56 22.82 9.64
N LYS A 234 -9.51 23.35 8.99
CA LYS A 234 -8.10 22.89 9.17
C LYS A 234 -7.53 23.19 10.55
N LYS A 235 -8.00 24.24 11.22
CA LYS A 235 -7.63 24.60 12.59
C LYS A 235 -8.26 23.60 13.57
N ASP A 236 -9.57 23.41 13.51
CA ASP A 236 -10.28 22.65 14.53
C ASP A 236 -10.09 21.14 14.36
N TRP A 237 -9.94 20.62 13.12
CA TRP A 237 -9.46 19.25 12.87
C TRP A 237 -8.04 18.98 13.43
N ARG A 238 -7.17 20.00 13.43
CA ARG A 238 -5.85 19.88 14.04
C ARG A 238 -5.97 19.84 15.56
N ALA A 239 -6.74 20.75 16.15
CA ALA A 239 -7.00 20.77 17.59
C ALA A 239 -7.62 19.46 18.07
N PHE A 240 -8.62 18.92 17.34
CA PHE A 240 -9.24 17.63 17.59
C PHE A 240 -8.22 16.48 17.63
N LYS A 241 -7.33 16.37 16.63
CA LYS A 241 -6.30 15.32 16.62
C LYS A 241 -5.21 15.51 17.66
N GLU A 242 -4.79 16.75 17.93
CA GLU A 242 -3.78 17.04 18.95
C GLU A 242 -4.35 16.80 20.36
N PHE A 243 -5.64 17.06 20.59
CA PHE A 243 -6.37 16.69 21.80
C PHE A 243 -6.48 15.17 21.99
N ASN A 244 -6.89 14.44 20.95
CA ASN A 244 -7.06 12.99 21.03
C ASN A 244 -5.73 12.24 21.19
N ILE A 245 -4.65 12.69 20.54
CA ILE A 245 -3.36 12.01 20.58
C ILE A 245 -2.52 12.38 21.81
N GLU A 246 -2.48 13.66 22.23
CA GLU A 246 -1.56 14.10 23.29
C GLU A 246 -2.18 14.06 24.71
N ARG A 247 -3.33 13.39 24.90
CA ARG A 247 -4.03 13.22 26.20
C ARG A 247 -4.31 11.75 26.52
N GLU A 248 -4.22 11.41 27.81
CA GLU A 248 -4.49 10.06 28.35
C GLU A 248 -5.99 9.67 28.24
N THR A 249 -6.85 10.69 28.29
CA THR A 249 -8.32 10.60 28.22
C THR A 249 -8.87 11.21 26.92
N GLY A 250 -8.02 11.48 25.92
CA GLY A 250 -8.39 12.25 24.73
C GLY A 250 -9.47 11.59 23.86
N ILE A 251 -9.36 10.26 23.68
CA ILE A 251 -10.38 9.47 22.98
C ILE A 251 -11.64 9.35 23.85
N GLU A 252 -11.51 9.10 25.15
CA GLU A 252 -12.64 8.97 26.09
C GLU A 252 -13.50 10.25 26.17
N GLU A 253 -12.86 11.41 26.37
CA GLU A 253 -13.50 12.74 26.35
C GLU A 253 -14.15 13.05 24.99
N THR A 254 -13.67 12.46 23.89
CA THR A 254 -14.27 12.59 22.56
C THR A 254 -15.48 11.65 22.38
N MET A 255 -15.37 10.40 22.81
CA MET A 255 -16.46 9.41 22.70
C MET A 255 -17.63 9.74 23.62
N ALA A 256 -17.42 10.49 24.71
CA ALA A 256 -18.49 11.02 25.55
C ALA A 256 -19.47 11.96 24.79
N PHE A 257 -19.08 12.52 23.64
CA PHE A 257 -20.01 13.28 22.79
C PHE A 257 -20.98 12.40 21.99
N LEU A 258 -20.80 11.09 21.95
CA LEU A 258 -21.74 10.16 21.29
C LEU A 258 -23.13 10.15 21.93
N ASP A 259 -23.31 10.63 23.17
CA ASP A 259 -24.63 10.86 23.76
C ASP A 259 -25.48 11.88 22.95
N VAL A 260 -24.84 12.76 22.17
CA VAL A 260 -25.51 13.73 21.31
C VAL A 260 -25.96 13.05 20.00
N GLY A 261 -27.20 12.61 19.92
CA GLY A 261 -27.74 11.83 18.78
C GLY A 261 -27.86 12.52 17.40
N ASN A 262 -27.20 13.66 17.17
CA ASN A 262 -27.11 14.27 15.84
C ASN A 262 -25.85 15.14 15.71
N LEU A 263 -25.10 14.99 14.61
CA LEU A 263 -23.87 15.75 14.33
C LEU A 263 -24.09 17.27 14.41
N ARG A 264 -25.25 17.77 13.98
CA ARG A 264 -25.56 19.22 13.95
C ARG A 264 -25.67 19.84 15.34
N ASN A 265 -25.91 19.02 16.37
CA ASN A 265 -26.03 19.46 17.76
C ASN A 265 -24.67 19.45 18.51
N LEU A 266 -23.60 18.95 17.89
CA LEU A 266 -22.26 18.96 18.49
C LEU A 266 -21.71 20.39 18.65
N PRO A 267 -20.79 20.61 19.62
CA PRO A 267 -20.08 21.88 19.75
C PRO A 267 -19.37 22.28 18.45
N PRO A 268 -19.25 23.60 18.13
CA PRO A 268 -18.78 24.07 16.83
C PRO A 268 -17.44 23.48 16.38
N GLN A 269 -16.48 23.30 17.29
CA GLN A 269 -15.16 22.73 16.98
C GLN A 269 -15.23 21.27 16.49
N TYR A 270 -16.18 20.47 16.96
CA TYR A 270 -16.37 19.10 16.47
C TYR A 270 -17.06 19.09 15.10
N ARG A 271 -18.02 20.00 14.85
CA ARG A 271 -18.65 20.16 13.53
C ARG A 271 -17.64 20.67 12.48
N ASN A 272 -16.75 21.59 12.86
CA ASN A 272 -15.67 22.06 12.00
C ASN A 272 -14.62 20.95 11.71
N ALA A 273 -14.41 20.03 12.65
CA ALA A 273 -13.50 18.88 12.50
C ALA A 273 -14.13 17.74 11.67
N GLU A 274 -15.43 17.49 11.85
CA GLU A 274 -16.27 16.62 11.03
C GLU A 274 -16.25 17.09 9.56
N GLU A 275 -16.50 18.38 9.31
CA GLU A 275 -16.52 18.95 7.97
C GLU A 275 -15.17 18.79 7.23
N TYR A 276 -14.04 18.87 7.94
CA TYR A 276 -12.75 18.46 7.36
C TYR A 276 -12.74 16.97 6.98
N ALA A 277 -13.21 16.10 7.88
CA ALA A 277 -13.23 14.65 7.68
C ALA A 277 -14.14 14.25 6.51
N ARG A 278 -15.28 14.93 6.32
CA ARG A 278 -16.18 14.82 5.15
C ARG A 278 -15.42 15.09 3.84
N HIS A 279 -14.73 16.24 3.74
CA HIS A 279 -13.91 16.56 2.55
C HIS A 279 -12.79 15.53 2.32
N HIS A 280 -12.16 15.03 3.39
CA HIS A 280 -11.11 14.02 3.25
C HIS A 280 -11.66 12.65 2.82
N ALA A 281 -12.79 12.23 3.36
CA ALA A 281 -13.49 11.01 2.97
C ALA A 281 -13.97 11.09 1.52
N ALA A 282 -14.54 12.22 1.10
CA ALA A 282 -14.94 12.47 -0.29
C ALA A 282 -13.76 12.33 -1.27
N TYR A 283 -12.59 12.91 -0.94
CA TYR A 283 -11.37 12.76 -1.73
C TYR A 283 -10.91 11.29 -1.78
N ILE A 284 -10.96 10.58 -0.65
CA ILE A 284 -10.64 9.14 -0.59
C ILE A 284 -11.60 8.35 -1.47
N PHE A 285 -12.90 8.60 -1.42
CA PHE A 285 -13.87 7.88 -2.26
C PHE A 285 -13.72 8.24 -3.74
N HIS A 286 -13.55 9.52 -4.10
CA HIS A 286 -13.35 9.94 -5.50
C HIS A 286 -12.09 9.32 -6.12
N THR A 287 -10.96 9.32 -5.40
CA THR A 287 -9.68 8.78 -5.89
C THR A 287 -9.57 7.26 -5.77
N LEU A 288 -9.97 6.67 -4.64
CA LEU A 288 -9.92 5.21 -4.48
C LEU A 288 -11.06 4.53 -5.23
N PHE A 289 -12.32 4.99 -5.18
CA PHE A 289 -13.40 4.28 -5.88
C PHE A 289 -13.25 4.31 -7.40
N SER A 290 -12.72 5.39 -7.99
CA SER A 290 -12.44 5.42 -9.44
C SER A 290 -11.30 4.47 -9.86
N LEU A 291 -10.22 4.39 -9.06
CA LEU A 291 -9.08 3.51 -9.33
C LEU A 291 -9.41 2.03 -8.98
N VAL A 292 -10.06 1.80 -7.85
CA VAL A 292 -10.61 0.50 -7.44
C VAL A 292 -11.63 0.04 -8.48
N GLN A 293 -12.52 0.88 -9.01
CA GLN A 293 -13.44 0.46 -10.07
C GLN A 293 -12.68 -0.02 -11.32
N ARG A 294 -11.67 0.73 -11.79
CA ARG A 294 -10.78 0.28 -12.89
C ARG A 294 -10.15 -1.09 -12.59
N ILE A 295 -9.73 -1.32 -11.35
CA ILE A 295 -9.13 -2.56 -10.85
C ILE A 295 -10.14 -3.70 -10.66
N PHE A 296 -11.40 -3.41 -10.28
CA PHE A 296 -12.33 -4.34 -9.62
C PHE A 296 -13.60 -4.65 -10.42
N VAL A 297 -14.06 -3.75 -11.30
CA VAL A 297 -14.90 -4.15 -12.47
C VAL A 297 -14.14 -5.17 -13.32
N SER A 298 -12.81 -5.04 -13.33
CA SER A 298 -11.91 -6.02 -13.94
C SER A 298 -11.85 -7.36 -13.16
N VAL A 299 -12.18 -7.39 -11.85
CA VAL A 299 -12.21 -8.63 -11.03
C VAL A 299 -13.49 -9.44 -11.23
N ILE A 300 -14.66 -8.80 -11.31
CA ILE A 300 -15.94 -9.51 -11.17
C ILE A 300 -16.51 -10.04 -12.50
N GLY A 301 -16.76 -11.36 -12.54
CA GLY A 301 -17.98 -11.90 -13.16
C GLY A 301 -18.19 -11.74 -14.67
N GLY A 302 -17.14 -11.90 -15.49
CA GLY A 302 -17.30 -11.98 -16.95
C GLY A 302 -16.03 -11.75 -17.77
N GLN A 303 -15.07 -11.00 -17.20
CA GLN A 303 -14.03 -10.38 -18.01
C GLN A 303 -12.92 -11.29 -18.53
N ALA A 304 -12.74 -12.53 -18.05
CA ALA A 304 -11.70 -13.42 -18.63
C ALA A 304 -11.95 -13.73 -20.12
N SER A 305 -13.23 -13.86 -20.52
CA SER A 305 -13.62 -14.01 -21.94
C SER A 305 -13.50 -12.69 -22.70
N SER A 306 -13.82 -11.55 -22.07
CA SER A 306 -13.67 -10.21 -22.66
C SER A 306 -12.21 -9.86 -22.93
N ILE A 307 -11.31 -10.01 -21.94
CA ILE A 307 -9.86 -9.81 -22.08
C ILE A 307 -9.31 -10.64 -23.25
N ASN A 308 -9.75 -11.90 -23.37
CA ASN A 308 -9.38 -12.72 -24.52
C ASN A 308 -9.85 -12.10 -25.86
N LYS A 309 -11.13 -11.75 -25.98
CA LYS A 309 -11.75 -11.23 -27.22
C LYS A 309 -11.28 -9.83 -27.61
N GLU A 310 -11.08 -8.95 -26.64
CA GLU A 310 -10.88 -7.51 -26.81
C GLU A 310 -9.41 -7.08 -26.85
N TYR A 311 -8.49 -7.90 -26.30
CA TYR A 311 -7.07 -7.59 -26.23
C TYR A 311 -6.17 -8.73 -26.69
N VAL A 312 -6.28 -9.93 -26.10
CA VAL A 312 -5.37 -11.07 -26.41
C VAL A 312 -5.49 -11.50 -27.87
N GLN A 313 -6.70 -11.65 -28.40
CA GLN A 313 -6.94 -12.05 -29.80
C GLN A 313 -6.53 -10.96 -30.80
N PRO A 314 -6.86 -9.66 -30.61
CA PRO A 314 -6.29 -8.56 -31.39
C PRO A 314 -4.75 -8.53 -31.41
N LEU A 315 -4.11 -8.62 -30.25
CA LEU A 315 -2.64 -8.61 -30.13
C LEU A 315 -2.02 -9.82 -30.86
N LYS A 316 -2.56 -11.04 -30.67
CA LYS A 316 -2.06 -12.25 -31.35
C LYS A 316 -2.13 -12.14 -32.88
N ARG A 317 -3.17 -11.48 -33.41
CA ARG A 317 -3.35 -11.25 -34.86
C ARG A 317 -2.36 -10.22 -35.41
N GLU A 318 -2.17 -9.10 -34.71
CA GLU A 318 -1.28 -8.01 -35.13
C GLU A 318 0.21 -8.39 -35.01
N ILE A 319 0.58 -9.21 -34.02
CA ILE A 319 1.95 -9.72 -33.82
C ILE A 319 2.33 -10.74 -34.90
N ALA A 320 1.37 -11.51 -35.42
CA ALA A 320 1.51 -12.51 -36.48
C ALA A 320 2.61 -13.59 -36.28
N ASP A 321 3.07 -13.80 -35.05
CA ASP A 321 4.20 -14.69 -34.72
C ASP A 321 3.77 -15.85 -33.81
N THR A 322 3.50 -17.01 -34.41
CA THR A 322 3.02 -18.20 -33.67
C THR A 322 4.08 -18.77 -32.72
N GLU A 323 5.37 -18.73 -33.07
CA GLU A 323 6.43 -19.32 -32.24
C GLU A 323 6.61 -18.50 -30.93
N LEU A 324 6.67 -17.17 -31.05
CA LEU A 324 6.79 -16.28 -29.89
C LEU A 324 5.50 -16.24 -29.07
N THR A 325 4.33 -16.17 -29.71
CA THR A 325 3.05 -16.08 -28.97
C THR A 325 2.71 -17.38 -28.23
N THR A 326 2.89 -18.56 -28.86
CA THR A 326 2.70 -19.84 -28.16
C THR A 326 3.69 -20.02 -27.00
N LYS A 327 4.95 -19.55 -27.12
CA LYS A 327 5.90 -19.64 -25.99
C LYS A 327 5.46 -18.79 -24.79
N LEU A 328 4.81 -17.64 -25.02
CA LEU A 328 4.25 -16.81 -23.94
C LEU A 328 2.99 -17.44 -23.33
N GLU A 329 2.11 -18.02 -24.15
CA GLU A 329 0.96 -18.80 -23.67
C GLU A 329 1.41 -19.99 -22.78
N ASP A 330 2.44 -20.72 -23.20
CA ASP A 330 3.05 -21.82 -22.44
C ASP A 330 3.67 -21.37 -21.10
N TYR A 331 4.42 -20.26 -21.09
CA TYR A 331 4.99 -19.70 -19.86
C TYR A 331 3.89 -19.28 -18.87
N VAL A 332 2.90 -18.54 -19.35
CA VAL A 332 1.75 -18.11 -18.54
C VAL A 332 0.97 -19.33 -18.04
N LYS A 333 0.78 -20.36 -18.87
CA LYS A 333 0.09 -21.60 -18.50
C LYS A 333 0.79 -22.40 -17.42
N ARG A 334 2.12 -22.56 -17.50
CA ARG A 334 2.88 -23.24 -16.44
C ARG A 334 2.81 -22.51 -15.10
N GLY A 335 2.84 -21.18 -15.14
CA GLY A 335 2.71 -20.32 -13.95
C GLY A 335 3.69 -20.67 -12.81
N ASN A 336 4.87 -21.21 -13.13
CA ASN A 336 5.78 -21.81 -12.16
C ASN A 336 6.56 -20.74 -11.36
N ARG A 337 6.54 -20.83 -10.03
CA ARG A 337 7.13 -19.81 -9.13
C ARG A 337 8.66 -19.84 -9.11
N PRO A 338 9.35 -20.99 -8.97
CA PRO A 338 10.79 -21.10 -9.20
C PRO A 338 11.24 -20.59 -10.58
N GLU A 339 10.54 -20.96 -11.66
CA GLU A 339 10.83 -20.50 -13.02
C GLU A 339 10.76 -18.97 -13.10
N ARG A 340 9.65 -18.37 -12.63
CA ARG A 340 9.50 -16.91 -12.58
C ARG A 340 10.62 -16.22 -11.79
N LYS A 341 11.00 -16.75 -10.63
CA LYS A 341 12.10 -16.19 -9.82
C LYS A 341 13.44 -16.28 -10.54
N ALA A 342 13.72 -17.39 -11.22
CA ALA A 342 14.94 -17.56 -12.00
C ALA A 342 14.98 -16.63 -13.23
N ILE A 343 13.83 -16.36 -13.86
CA ILE A 343 13.66 -15.37 -14.92
C ILE A 343 13.93 -13.95 -14.38
N ALA A 344 13.26 -13.51 -13.31
CA ALA A 344 13.47 -12.17 -12.76
C ALA A 344 14.92 -11.94 -12.26
N SER A 345 15.51 -12.94 -11.59
CA SER A 345 16.92 -12.92 -11.15
C SER A 345 17.93 -13.01 -12.31
N ARG A 346 17.49 -13.40 -13.51
CA ARG A 346 18.30 -13.35 -14.73
C ARG A 346 18.21 -11.98 -15.39
N ALA A 347 16.99 -11.48 -15.64
CA ALA A 347 16.75 -10.17 -16.25
C ALA A 347 17.52 -9.05 -15.52
N LEU A 348 17.38 -8.98 -14.19
CA LEU A 348 18.09 -8.01 -13.34
C LEU A 348 19.63 -8.14 -13.39
N ARG A 349 20.14 -9.33 -13.74
CA ARG A 349 21.58 -9.64 -13.77
C ARG A 349 22.20 -9.48 -15.15
N THR A 350 21.41 -9.62 -16.21
CA THR A 350 21.83 -9.41 -17.60
C THR A 350 21.49 -8.02 -18.12
N GLY A 351 20.73 -7.22 -17.36
CA GLY A 351 20.26 -5.89 -17.78
C GLY A 351 19.22 -5.93 -18.90
N GLN A 352 18.63 -7.11 -19.15
CA GLN A 352 17.69 -7.36 -20.25
C GLN A 352 16.23 -7.33 -19.76
N ASP A 353 15.31 -6.96 -20.64
CA ASP A 353 13.88 -7.03 -20.36
C ASP A 353 13.43 -8.45 -19.95
N VAL A 354 12.45 -8.52 -19.06
CA VAL A 354 11.86 -9.78 -18.59
C VAL A 354 11.21 -10.56 -19.74
N LEU A 355 10.64 -9.89 -20.76
CA LEU A 355 10.09 -10.55 -21.94
C LEU A 355 11.16 -11.30 -22.74
N ALA A 356 12.28 -10.67 -23.06
CA ALA A 356 13.40 -11.33 -23.75
C ALA A 356 13.91 -12.51 -22.91
N THR A 357 14.01 -12.32 -21.60
CA THR A 357 14.44 -13.35 -20.67
C THR A 357 13.49 -14.56 -20.67
N ILE A 358 12.17 -14.35 -20.71
CA ILE A 358 11.16 -15.42 -20.87
C ILE A 358 11.32 -16.13 -22.22
N LEU A 359 11.33 -15.39 -23.32
CA LEU A 359 11.36 -15.97 -24.67
C LEU A 359 12.64 -16.81 -24.90
N ILE A 360 13.80 -16.33 -24.45
CA ILE A 360 15.09 -17.00 -24.66
C ILE A 360 15.30 -18.16 -23.67
N TYR A 361 14.91 -18.00 -22.39
CA TYR A 361 15.35 -18.89 -21.30
C TYR A 361 14.24 -19.61 -20.50
N ALA A 362 12.96 -19.31 -20.72
CA ALA A 362 11.89 -20.10 -20.09
C ALA A 362 11.93 -21.56 -20.55
N THR A 363 11.46 -22.44 -19.67
CA THR A 363 11.36 -23.89 -19.87
C THR A 363 10.33 -24.26 -20.94
N GLY A 364 10.19 -25.55 -21.23
CA GLY A 364 9.40 -26.03 -22.37
C GLY A 364 10.10 -25.76 -23.70
N PRO A 365 9.34 -25.59 -24.81
CA PRO A 365 9.89 -25.44 -26.15
C PRO A 365 10.98 -24.38 -26.26
N GLN A 366 12.11 -24.78 -26.85
CA GLN A 366 13.24 -23.90 -27.08
C GLN A 366 13.16 -23.29 -28.47
N LEU A 367 13.16 -21.96 -28.52
CA LEU A 367 13.28 -21.20 -29.77
C LEU A 367 14.56 -21.60 -30.50
N SER A 368 14.52 -21.62 -31.84
CA SER A 368 15.72 -21.81 -32.66
C SER A 368 16.75 -20.70 -32.39
N GLN A 369 18.04 -20.93 -32.66
CA GLN A 369 19.06 -19.90 -32.41
C GLN A 369 18.82 -18.64 -33.25
N SER A 370 18.33 -18.78 -34.49
CA SER A 370 17.93 -17.64 -35.32
C SER A 370 16.80 -16.83 -34.67
N LYS A 371 15.81 -17.52 -34.07
CA LYS A 371 14.68 -16.89 -33.37
C LYS A 371 15.10 -16.27 -32.03
N LYS A 372 16.12 -16.83 -31.36
CA LYS A 372 16.73 -16.22 -30.16
C LYS A 372 17.49 -14.94 -30.49
N ASN A 373 18.14 -14.87 -31.66
CA ASN A 373 18.76 -13.64 -32.16
C ASN A 373 17.66 -12.60 -32.49
N GLU A 374 16.62 -12.98 -33.24
CA GLU A 374 15.49 -12.08 -33.53
C GLU A 374 14.89 -11.45 -32.25
N VAL A 375 14.74 -12.23 -31.17
CA VAL A 375 14.23 -11.70 -29.89
C VAL A 375 15.17 -10.67 -29.23
N LEU A 376 16.47 -10.71 -29.51
CA LEU A 376 17.44 -9.68 -29.10
C LEU A 376 17.37 -8.46 -30.03
N ASP A 377 17.32 -8.66 -31.34
CA ASP A 377 17.19 -7.58 -32.33
C ASP A 377 15.91 -6.74 -32.09
N LEU A 378 14.79 -7.42 -31.77
CA LEU A 378 13.52 -6.81 -31.36
C LEU A 378 13.62 -6.08 -29.99
N HIS A 379 14.39 -6.64 -29.05
CA HIS A 379 14.61 -6.04 -27.72
C HIS A 379 15.44 -4.76 -27.80
N ASP A 380 16.50 -4.76 -28.60
CA ASP A 380 17.41 -3.62 -28.75
C ASP A 380 16.73 -2.48 -29.54
N SER A 381 15.91 -2.82 -30.55
CA SER A 381 15.00 -1.86 -31.21
C SER A 381 13.93 -1.29 -30.25
N PHE A 382 13.46 -2.08 -29.28
CA PHE A 382 12.57 -1.56 -28.24
C PHE A 382 13.30 -0.66 -27.23
N ALA A 383 14.55 -0.97 -26.90
CA ALA A 383 15.38 -0.24 -25.95
C ALA A 383 15.66 1.22 -26.38
N SER A 384 15.81 1.47 -27.68
CA SER A 384 15.93 2.82 -28.27
C SER A 384 14.60 3.58 -28.35
N SER A 385 13.46 2.91 -28.19
CA SER A 385 12.15 3.43 -28.60
C SER A 385 11.34 4.12 -27.49
N PRO A 386 10.46 5.08 -27.84
CA PRO A 386 9.48 5.66 -26.91
C PRO A 386 8.49 4.66 -26.30
N TYR A 387 8.31 3.46 -26.88
CA TYR A 387 7.47 2.40 -26.29
C TYR A 387 7.98 1.93 -24.92
N ARG A 388 9.27 2.16 -24.58
CA ARG A 388 9.84 1.87 -23.26
C ARG A 388 9.13 2.64 -22.14
N GLY A 389 8.79 3.92 -22.38
CA GLY A 389 7.98 4.74 -21.47
C GLY A 389 6.46 4.63 -21.74
N GLN A 390 6.06 4.60 -23.02
CA GLN A 390 4.67 4.72 -23.47
C GLN A 390 4.12 3.41 -24.08
N LEU A 391 4.24 2.29 -23.36
CA LEU A 391 3.90 0.96 -23.89
C LEU A 391 2.46 0.86 -24.45
N GLY A 392 1.50 1.61 -23.88
CA GLY A 392 0.10 1.65 -24.35
C GLY A 392 -0.08 2.16 -25.79
N ALA A 393 0.89 2.88 -26.36
CA ALA A 393 0.86 3.29 -27.78
C ALA A 393 0.93 2.09 -28.75
N ALA A 394 1.35 0.90 -28.29
CA ALA A 394 1.43 -0.31 -29.10
C ALA A 394 0.11 -1.09 -29.21
N TYR A 395 -0.95 -0.75 -28.47
CA TYR A 395 -2.23 -1.47 -28.57
C TYR A 395 -2.82 -1.36 -30.00
N PRO A 396 -3.27 -2.48 -30.63
CA PRO A 396 -3.90 -2.45 -31.95
C PRO A 396 -5.19 -1.63 -31.98
N ASP A 397 -5.50 -1.02 -33.13
CA ASP A 397 -6.66 -0.10 -33.27
C ASP A 397 -8.04 -0.79 -33.15
N SER A 398 -8.05 -2.12 -33.12
CA SER A 398 -9.23 -2.94 -32.83
C SER A 398 -9.52 -3.09 -31.33
N THR A 399 -8.61 -2.72 -30.43
CA THR A 399 -8.80 -2.78 -28.96
C THR A 399 -9.67 -1.65 -28.41
N PRO A 400 -10.26 -1.77 -27.21
CA PRO A 400 -11.03 -0.70 -26.58
C PRO A 400 -10.20 0.58 -26.31
N ILE A 401 -8.94 0.46 -25.87
CA ILE A 401 -8.07 1.60 -25.53
C ILE A 401 -7.76 2.49 -26.76
N ALA A 402 -7.64 1.89 -27.94
CA ALA A 402 -7.50 2.67 -29.17
C ALA A 402 -8.81 3.39 -29.57
N LYS A 403 -9.97 2.81 -29.22
CA LYS A 403 -11.30 3.35 -29.54
C LYS A 403 -11.78 4.44 -28.57
N SER A 404 -11.27 4.48 -27.34
CA SER A 404 -11.55 5.56 -26.38
C SER A 404 -10.80 6.86 -26.69
N GLY A 405 -9.79 6.81 -27.57
CA GLY A 405 -8.90 7.93 -27.85
C GLY A 405 -7.80 8.12 -26.80
N GLU A 406 -7.73 7.26 -25.78
CA GLU A 406 -6.73 7.29 -24.70
C GLU A 406 -5.36 6.74 -25.12
N LYS A 407 -5.24 6.18 -26.34
CA LYS A 407 -3.99 5.66 -26.91
C LYS A 407 -2.97 6.78 -27.16
N PRO A 408 -1.79 6.76 -26.49
CA PRO A 408 -0.75 7.77 -26.70
C PRO A 408 -0.23 7.77 -28.15
N LYS A 409 0.18 8.95 -28.62
CA LYS A 409 0.82 9.13 -29.92
C LYS A 409 2.33 9.14 -29.73
N ILE A 410 3.02 8.26 -30.46
CA ILE A 410 4.48 8.27 -30.55
C ILE A 410 4.90 9.06 -31.78
N GLU A 411 5.85 9.98 -31.60
CA GLU A 411 6.53 10.68 -32.69
C GLU A 411 7.63 9.81 -33.30
N ASN A 412 8.01 10.08 -34.55
CA ASN A 412 9.05 9.32 -35.24
C ASN A 412 10.43 9.59 -34.62
N TRP A 413 10.90 8.69 -33.74
CA TRP A 413 12.20 8.79 -33.08
C TRP A 413 13.39 8.40 -33.98
N THR A 414 13.12 7.59 -35.01
CA THR A 414 14.09 7.07 -35.98
C THR A 414 13.52 7.16 -37.39
N ASN A 415 14.41 7.24 -38.39
CA ASN A 415 14.04 7.15 -39.81
C ASN A 415 14.01 5.69 -40.32
N ASP A 416 14.55 4.75 -39.55
CA ASP A 416 14.54 3.33 -39.92
C ASP A 416 13.14 2.73 -39.75
N ARG A 417 12.59 2.19 -40.83
CA ARG A 417 11.23 1.63 -40.87
C ARG A 417 11.14 0.22 -40.31
N ASP A 418 12.26 -0.48 -40.20
CA ASP A 418 12.32 -1.84 -39.67
C ASP A 418 12.58 -1.78 -38.16
N GLU A 419 13.47 -0.88 -37.67
CA GLU A 419 13.58 -0.53 -36.24
C GLU A 419 12.21 -0.14 -35.64
N GLN A 420 11.43 0.70 -36.33
CA GLN A 420 10.07 1.07 -35.90
C GLN A 420 9.11 -0.12 -35.78
N LYS A 421 9.15 -1.06 -36.74
CA LYS A 421 8.30 -2.27 -36.72
C LYS A 421 8.71 -3.20 -35.58
N ASP A 422 10.01 -3.37 -35.39
CA ASP A 422 10.60 -4.31 -34.45
C ASP A 422 10.38 -3.85 -33.00
N ALA A 423 10.58 -2.55 -32.74
CA ALA A 423 10.17 -1.89 -31.51
C ALA A 423 8.66 -2.07 -31.23
N LYS A 424 7.80 -1.84 -32.22
CA LYS A 424 6.34 -2.04 -32.09
C LYS A 424 6.00 -3.52 -31.84
N LYS A 425 6.63 -4.47 -32.55
CA LYS A 425 6.42 -5.92 -32.40
C LYS A 425 6.77 -6.36 -30.98
N TYR A 426 7.90 -5.90 -30.45
CA TYR A 426 8.31 -6.17 -29.08
C TYR A 426 7.37 -5.55 -28.04
N ALA A 427 6.97 -4.29 -28.24
CA ALA A 427 6.01 -3.61 -27.37
C ALA A 427 4.65 -4.35 -27.35
N MET A 428 4.16 -4.82 -28.51
CA MET A 428 2.97 -5.67 -28.59
C MET A 428 3.15 -7.02 -27.90
N LEU A 429 4.32 -7.65 -27.98
CA LEU A 429 4.61 -8.89 -27.23
C LEU A 429 4.60 -8.65 -25.71
N LYS A 430 5.06 -7.49 -25.22
CA LYS A 430 4.95 -7.12 -23.78
C LYS A 430 3.48 -6.93 -23.37
N LEU A 431 2.69 -6.23 -24.19
CA LEU A 431 1.25 -6.09 -23.95
C LEU A 431 0.54 -7.46 -24.00
N TYR A 432 0.91 -8.34 -24.92
CA TYR A 432 0.33 -9.68 -25.03
C TYR A 432 0.64 -10.54 -23.81
N LEU A 433 1.87 -10.48 -23.28
CA LEU A 433 2.22 -11.10 -21.99
C LEU A 433 1.37 -10.53 -20.84
N ARG A 434 1.23 -9.20 -20.73
CA ARG A 434 0.37 -8.54 -19.73
C ARG A 434 -1.06 -9.10 -19.77
N GLU A 435 -1.70 -9.11 -20.94
CA GLU A 435 -3.13 -9.49 -21.03
C GLU A 435 -3.35 -11.01 -20.87
N LEU A 436 -2.37 -11.84 -21.23
CA LEU A 436 -2.37 -13.26 -20.86
C LEU A 436 -2.29 -13.45 -19.33
N LEU A 437 -1.41 -12.69 -18.65
CA LEU A 437 -1.30 -12.70 -17.18
C LEU A 437 -2.58 -12.15 -16.52
N HIS A 438 -3.23 -11.14 -17.12
CA HIS A 438 -4.52 -10.61 -16.65
C HIS A 438 -5.64 -11.65 -16.76
N ARG A 439 -5.72 -12.39 -17.88
CA ARG A 439 -6.65 -13.51 -18.06
C ARG A 439 -6.41 -14.60 -17.01
N ARG A 440 -5.16 -15.08 -16.89
CA ARG A 440 -4.77 -16.14 -15.94
C ARG A 440 -5.04 -15.73 -14.49
N ASP A 441 -4.61 -14.54 -14.08
CA ASP A 441 -4.81 -14.07 -12.70
C ASP A 441 -6.30 -13.87 -12.36
N ARG A 442 -7.18 -13.63 -13.34
CA ARG A 442 -8.64 -13.64 -13.13
C ARG A 442 -9.14 -15.04 -12.85
N GLU A 443 -8.75 -16.01 -13.66
CA GLU A 443 -9.14 -17.41 -13.44
C GLU A 443 -8.65 -17.91 -12.06
N GLN A 444 -7.44 -17.54 -11.65
CA GLN A 444 -6.90 -17.82 -10.31
C GLN A 444 -7.66 -17.11 -9.18
N ALA A 445 -8.03 -15.83 -9.34
CA ALA A 445 -8.79 -15.08 -8.34
C ALA A 445 -10.23 -15.62 -8.19
N CYS A 446 -10.90 -15.91 -9.30
CA CYS A 446 -12.22 -16.53 -9.32
C CYS A 446 -12.21 -17.89 -8.63
N GLN A 447 -11.25 -18.76 -8.97
CA GLN A 447 -11.09 -20.08 -8.32
C GLN A 447 -10.86 -19.97 -6.81
N MET A 448 -10.11 -18.97 -6.34
CA MET A 448 -9.91 -18.76 -4.91
C MET A 448 -11.19 -18.25 -4.22
N ALA A 449 -11.95 -17.36 -4.87
CA ALA A 449 -13.21 -16.83 -4.34
C ALA A 449 -14.32 -17.89 -4.29
N SER A 450 -14.39 -18.80 -5.27
CA SER A 450 -15.28 -19.97 -5.24
C SER A 450 -14.78 -21.11 -4.35
N GLY A 451 -13.50 -21.06 -3.92
CA GLY A 451 -12.89 -22.06 -3.06
C GLY A 451 -13.42 -21.99 -1.62
N SER A 452 -13.56 -23.14 -0.96
CA SER A 452 -14.19 -23.23 0.37
C SER A 452 -13.47 -22.49 1.51
N LEU A 453 -12.24 -22.00 1.30
CA LEU A 453 -11.47 -21.28 2.31
C LEU A 453 -12.02 -19.87 2.58
N LEU A 454 -12.40 -19.11 1.54
CA LEU A 454 -12.90 -17.74 1.73
C LEU A 454 -14.27 -17.70 2.44
N PRO A 455 -15.27 -18.53 2.08
CA PRO A 455 -16.50 -18.66 2.87
C PRO A 455 -16.25 -19.16 4.31
N GLN A 456 -15.25 -20.03 4.54
CA GLN A 456 -14.87 -20.45 5.90
C GLN A 456 -14.22 -19.33 6.72
N ILE A 457 -13.43 -18.44 6.10
CA ILE A 457 -12.91 -17.23 6.74
C ILE A 457 -14.10 -16.34 7.14
N ILE A 458 -14.94 -15.95 6.18
CA ILE A 458 -16.09 -15.06 6.43
C ILE A 458 -16.99 -15.64 7.53
N LYS A 459 -17.30 -16.95 7.47
CA LYS A 459 -18.11 -17.62 8.49
C LYS A 459 -17.45 -17.62 9.87
N GLU A 460 -16.20 -18.06 10.01
CA GLU A 460 -15.55 -18.07 11.34
C GLU A 460 -15.26 -16.66 11.87
N SER A 461 -15.09 -15.66 11.00
CA SER A 461 -15.04 -14.25 11.39
C SER A 461 -16.37 -13.79 12.01
N LEU A 462 -17.51 -14.10 11.40
CA LEU A 462 -18.83 -13.68 11.89
C LEU A 462 -19.32 -14.52 13.07
N ASP A 463 -19.28 -15.85 12.96
CA ASP A 463 -19.83 -16.80 13.94
C ASP A 463 -18.97 -16.97 15.20
N THR A 464 -17.69 -16.59 15.17
CA THR A 464 -16.75 -16.88 16.27
C THR A 464 -15.94 -15.67 16.71
N VAL A 465 -15.28 -14.95 15.80
CA VAL A 465 -14.41 -13.81 16.15
C VAL A 465 -15.23 -12.58 16.55
N PHE A 466 -16.18 -12.18 15.71
CA PHE A 466 -16.96 -10.96 15.90
C PHE A 466 -18.39 -11.21 16.43
N TYR A 467 -18.80 -12.46 16.67
CA TYR A 467 -20.14 -12.77 17.20
C TYR A 467 -20.47 -12.00 18.49
N GLY A 468 -19.53 -11.92 19.43
CA GLY A 468 -19.70 -11.16 20.68
C GLY A 468 -19.96 -9.67 20.42
N PRO A 469 -19.04 -8.94 19.74
CA PRO A 469 -19.26 -7.55 19.32
C PRO A 469 -20.55 -7.34 18.51
N ILE A 470 -20.83 -8.16 17.49
CA ILE A 470 -22.01 -8.04 16.62
C ILE A 470 -23.30 -8.24 17.43
N LYS A 471 -23.35 -9.23 18.32
CA LYS A 471 -24.49 -9.44 19.23
C LYS A 471 -24.69 -8.24 20.16
N SER A 472 -23.62 -7.71 20.74
CA SER A 472 -23.70 -6.55 21.62
C SER A 472 -24.25 -5.32 20.89
N ILE A 473 -23.84 -5.09 19.64
CA ILE A 473 -24.41 -4.04 18.78
C ILE A 473 -25.89 -4.31 18.49
N ALA A 474 -26.26 -5.55 18.14
CA ALA A 474 -27.65 -5.95 17.88
C ALA A 474 -28.59 -5.79 19.09
N GLU A 475 -28.06 -5.74 20.31
CA GLU A 475 -28.80 -5.51 21.55
C GLU A 475 -29.03 -4.00 21.85
N HIS A 476 -28.35 -3.09 21.14
CA HIS A 476 -28.37 -1.64 21.40
C HIS A 476 -28.72 -0.77 20.17
N SER A 477 -28.68 -1.33 18.95
CA SER A 477 -28.88 -0.62 17.68
C SER A 477 -29.81 -1.41 16.75
N ASP A 478 -30.70 -0.73 16.02
CA ASP A 478 -31.50 -1.37 14.97
C ASP A 478 -30.61 -1.67 13.75
N LEU A 479 -29.93 -2.82 13.79
CA LEU A 479 -29.10 -3.30 12.69
C LEU A 479 -29.83 -3.39 11.35
N SER A 480 -31.16 -3.57 11.33
CA SER A 480 -31.94 -3.59 10.09
C SER A 480 -31.96 -2.19 9.47
N ALA A 481 -32.28 -1.16 10.27
CA ALA A 481 -32.24 0.23 9.83
C ALA A 481 -30.81 0.70 9.51
N ARG A 482 -29.80 0.34 10.32
CA ARG A 482 -28.39 0.70 10.07
C ARG A 482 -27.85 0.04 8.78
N LEU A 483 -28.24 -1.20 8.47
CA LEU A 483 -27.90 -1.85 7.21
C LEU A 483 -28.63 -1.23 6.02
N GLY A 484 -29.88 -0.78 6.19
CA GLY A 484 -30.62 -0.01 5.19
C GLY A 484 -29.92 1.32 4.85
N ASP A 485 -29.46 2.06 5.86
CA ASP A 485 -28.66 3.28 5.65
C ASP A 485 -27.33 2.99 4.94
N LEU A 486 -26.65 1.91 5.29
CA LEU A 486 -25.42 1.47 4.61
C LEU A 486 -25.69 1.09 3.15
N GLN A 487 -26.82 0.44 2.84
CA GLN A 487 -27.24 0.17 1.47
C GLN A 487 -27.51 1.48 0.71
N ASN A 488 -28.27 2.41 1.29
CA ASN A 488 -28.56 3.71 0.70
C ASN A 488 -27.27 4.47 0.33
N PHE A 489 -26.25 4.41 1.19
CA PHE A 489 -24.93 4.97 0.92
C PHE A 489 -24.22 4.29 -0.26
N PHE A 490 -24.21 2.96 -0.34
CA PHE A 490 -23.62 2.25 -1.48
C PHE A 490 -24.36 2.49 -2.80
N ASP A 491 -25.70 2.50 -2.78
CA ASP A 491 -26.50 2.83 -3.96
C ASP A 491 -26.23 4.27 -4.43
N ASP A 492 -26.09 5.23 -3.52
CA ASP A 492 -25.72 6.60 -3.84
C ASP A 492 -24.26 6.76 -4.32
N ILE A 493 -23.30 5.98 -3.80
CA ILE A 493 -21.93 5.88 -4.36
C ILE A 493 -22.01 5.47 -5.83
N ILE A 494 -22.78 4.42 -6.14
CA ILE A 494 -22.92 3.88 -7.50
C ILE A 494 -23.61 4.90 -8.42
N LYS A 495 -24.63 5.64 -7.95
CA LYS A 495 -25.25 6.75 -8.70
C LYS A 495 -24.25 7.87 -8.96
N THR A 496 -23.55 8.33 -7.93
CA THR A 496 -22.57 9.43 -8.01
C THR A 496 -21.45 9.10 -8.98
N LYS A 497 -20.94 7.86 -8.97
CA LYS A 497 -19.90 7.43 -9.91
C LYS A 497 -20.37 7.27 -11.37
N LYS A 498 -21.67 7.03 -11.58
CA LYS A 498 -22.31 6.95 -12.91
C LYS A 498 -22.69 8.32 -13.48
N ASN A 499 -22.62 9.40 -12.70
CA ASN A 499 -22.78 10.77 -13.21
C ASN A 499 -21.66 11.08 -14.23
N SER A 500 -21.99 11.76 -15.31
CA SER A 500 -21.04 12.11 -16.38
C SER A 500 -19.99 13.12 -15.94
N GLN A 501 -20.28 13.95 -14.92
CA GLN A 501 -19.34 14.94 -14.39
C GLN A 501 -18.40 14.34 -13.33
N ASN A 502 -18.90 13.54 -12.38
CA ASN A 502 -18.12 12.83 -11.35
C ASN A 502 -17.06 13.73 -10.66
N THR A 503 -17.49 14.91 -10.19
CA THR A 503 -16.62 15.95 -9.61
C THR A 503 -16.41 15.73 -8.11
N LEU A 504 -15.32 16.23 -7.52
CA LEU A 504 -15.11 16.11 -6.08
C LEU A 504 -16.24 16.75 -5.22
N PRO A 505 -16.83 17.91 -5.60
CA PRO A 505 -18.05 18.42 -4.96
C PRO A 505 -19.22 17.44 -4.92
N ASP A 506 -19.44 16.63 -5.96
CA ASP A 506 -20.49 15.58 -5.94
C ASP A 506 -20.25 14.56 -4.81
N TRP A 507 -18.99 14.17 -4.59
CA TRP A 507 -18.58 13.23 -3.54
C TRP A 507 -18.57 13.86 -2.13
N ILE A 508 -18.39 15.18 -2.03
CA ILE A 508 -18.57 15.93 -0.77
C ILE A 508 -20.06 16.02 -0.43
N ALA A 509 -20.90 16.33 -1.43
CA ALA A 509 -22.35 16.37 -1.27
C ALA A 509 -22.95 14.97 -0.98
N LEU A 510 -22.29 13.91 -1.47
CA LEU A 510 -22.60 12.52 -1.11
C LEU A 510 -22.29 12.23 0.36
N THR A 511 -21.06 12.49 0.81
CA THR A 511 -20.67 12.22 2.21
C THR A 511 -21.52 13.02 3.20
N ALA A 512 -21.82 14.29 2.89
CA ALA A 512 -22.73 15.16 3.65
C ALA A 512 -24.15 14.60 3.87
N ARG A 513 -24.65 13.71 2.99
CA ARG A 513 -25.98 13.08 3.16
C ARG A 513 -25.97 11.90 4.11
N HIS A 514 -24.85 11.15 4.18
CA HIS A 514 -24.80 9.83 4.82
C HIS A 514 -23.97 9.79 6.13
N GLU A 515 -23.14 10.80 6.38
CA GLU A 515 -22.33 10.94 7.60
C GLU A 515 -23.13 10.86 8.91
N ASN A 516 -24.35 11.43 8.96
CA ASN A 516 -25.16 11.41 10.18
C ASN A 516 -25.72 10.02 10.44
N SER A 517 -26.02 9.21 9.41
CA SER A 517 -26.44 7.82 9.57
C SER A 517 -25.29 6.93 10.08
N LEU A 518 -24.06 7.18 9.61
CA LEU A 518 -22.86 6.53 10.14
C LEU A 518 -22.61 6.92 11.61
N TYR A 519 -22.72 8.22 11.92
CA TYR A 519 -22.57 8.71 13.29
C TYR A 519 -23.67 8.17 14.23
N PHE A 520 -24.91 8.03 13.74
CA PHE A 520 -26.03 7.53 14.54
C PHE A 520 -25.85 6.07 14.99
N LEU A 521 -25.18 5.23 14.19
CA LEU A 521 -24.74 3.89 14.63
C LEU A 521 -23.81 3.97 15.86
N PHE A 522 -22.87 4.91 15.88
CA PHE A 522 -21.97 5.11 17.03
C PHE A 522 -22.71 5.73 18.24
N HIS A 523 -23.73 6.55 18.02
CA HIS A 523 -24.63 7.05 19.07
C HIS A 523 -25.43 5.91 19.73
N GLU A 524 -26.11 5.07 18.94
CA GLU A 524 -26.82 3.88 19.47
C GLU A 524 -25.87 2.95 20.24
N CYS A 525 -24.61 2.83 19.78
CA CYS A 525 -23.58 2.02 20.43
C CYS A 525 -22.79 2.74 21.55
N ALA A 526 -23.16 3.97 21.96
CA ALA A 526 -22.37 4.77 22.91
C ALA A 526 -22.09 4.02 24.24
N ALA A 527 -23.12 3.35 24.79
CA ALA A 527 -23.01 2.57 26.03
C ALA A 527 -22.04 1.36 25.95
N ILE A 528 -21.72 0.89 24.75
CA ILE A 528 -20.86 -0.29 24.50
C ILE A 528 -19.53 0.07 23.79
N ILE A 529 -19.27 1.35 23.53
CA ILE A 529 -18.10 1.80 22.73
C ILE A 529 -16.74 1.57 23.41
N GLY A 530 -16.73 1.30 24.72
CA GLY A 530 -15.55 1.22 25.58
C GLY A 530 -14.36 0.41 25.01
N PRO A 531 -14.54 -0.85 24.53
CA PRO A 531 -13.44 -1.63 23.96
C PRO A 531 -12.82 -1.02 22.70
N PHE A 532 -13.64 -0.39 21.85
CA PHE A 532 -13.17 0.30 20.64
C PHE A 532 -12.48 1.63 20.97
N SER A 533 -13.03 2.36 21.94
CA SER A 533 -12.41 3.57 22.52
C SER A 533 -11.02 3.27 23.10
N HIS A 534 -10.89 2.18 23.88
CA HIS A 534 -9.61 1.72 24.42
C HIS A 534 -8.60 1.37 23.32
N TRP A 535 -9.04 0.65 22.27
CA TRP A 535 -8.18 0.30 21.13
C TRP A 535 -7.67 1.54 20.38
N LEU A 536 -8.53 2.54 20.17
CA LEU A 536 -8.14 3.84 19.60
C LEU A 536 -7.18 4.62 20.52
N GLN A 537 -7.33 4.52 21.85
CA GLN A 537 -6.39 5.11 22.81
C GLN A 537 -5.03 4.40 22.76
N GLY A 538 -4.97 3.07 22.63
CA GLY A 538 -3.72 2.33 22.41
C GLY A 538 -2.99 2.74 21.10
N GLY A 539 -3.74 3.04 20.04
CA GLY A 539 -3.17 3.66 18.83
C GLY A 539 -2.64 5.09 19.07
N SER A 540 -3.31 5.86 19.92
CA SER A 540 -2.93 7.24 20.27
C SER A 540 -1.69 7.28 21.18
N ASP A 541 -1.64 6.42 22.19
CA ASP A 541 -0.52 6.27 23.13
C ASP A 541 0.76 5.80 22.41
N PHE A 542 0.65 4.94 21.40
CA PHE A 542 1.79 4.62 20.53
C PHE A 542 2.37 5.88 19.86
N MET A 543 1.50 6.67 19.22
CA MET A 543 1.87 7.93 18.54
C MET A 543 2.30 9.06 19.50
N ALA A 544 1.96 8.98 20.77
CA ALA A 544 2.27 10.01 21.77
C ALA A 544 3.56 9.72 22.53
N LEU A 545 3.95 8.44 22.66
CA LEU A 545 4.93 7.95 23.64
C LEU A 545 6.09 7.13 23.08
N SER A 546 5.94 6.54 21.89
CA SER A 546 6.89 5.56 21.32
C SER A 546 7.14 4.33 22.18
N THR A 547 6.20 3.88 23.02
CA THR A 547 6.37 2.63 23.78
C THR A 547 6.18 1.39 22.89
N THR A 548 6.95 0.33 23.12
CA THR A 548 6.71 -1.00 22.53
C THR A 548 5.45 -1.69 23.06
N ASP A 549 4.85 -1.15 24.11
CA ASP A 549 3.66 -1.65 24.81
C ASP A 549 2.71 -0.48 25.14
N PRO A 550 1.95 0.03 24.14
CA PRO A 550 1.03 1.15 24.30
C PRO A 550 -0.33 0.75 24.89
N ASN A 551 -0.64 -0.55 24.93
CA ASN A 551 -1.84 -1.06 25.60
C ASN A 551 -1.68 -1.06 27.14
N HIS A 552 -0.43 -0.94 27.63
CA HIS A 552 -0.12 -0.71 29.04
C HIS A 552 0.76 0.55 29.18
N PRO A 553 0.24 1.77 28.95
CA PRO A 553 1.04 3.00 28.93
C PRO A 553 1.68 3.37 30.29
N ALA A 554 1.31 2.67 31.37
CA ALA A 554 1.95 2.75 32.67
C ALA A 554 3.24 1.91 32.78
N ASN A 555 3.49 0.97 31.86
CA ASN A 555 4.59 0.00 31.91
C ASN A 555 5.97 0.67 31.69
N ARG A 556 6.63 1.04 32.79
CA ARG A 556 7.97 1.65 32.77
C ARG A 556 9.11 0.69 32.38
N LYS A 557 8.82 -0.60 32.15
CA LYS A 557 9.80 -1.60 31.66
C LYS A 557 9.76 -1.79 30.14
N ALA A 558 8.72 -1.30 29.47
CA ALA A 558 8.67 -1.30 28.01
C ALA A 558 9.83 -0.47 27.44
N LYS A 559 10.37 -0.90 26.30
CA LYS A 559 11.36 -0.10 25.56
C LYS A 559 10.64 1.04 24.85
N ASN A 560 11.39 2.10 24.53
CA ASN A 560 10.94 3.08 23.55
C ASN A 560 11.45 2.68 22.17
N VAL A 561 10.55 2.69 21.18
CA VAL A 561 10.83 2.58 19.74
C VAL A 561 11.48 3.89 19.30
N GLU A 562 12.80 3.96 19.41
CA GLU A 562 13.59 5.19 19.24
C GLU A 562 14.75 4.99 18.26
N VAL A 563 14.93 5.92 17.32
CA VAL A 563 16.02 5.92 16.34
C VAL A 563 16.83 7.21 16.42
N ASN A 564 18.15 7.08 16.48
CA ASN A 564 19.10 8.18 16.37
C ASN A 564 19.56 8.32 14.91
N LEU A 565 18.96 9.26 14.17
CA LEU A 565 19.21 9.44 12.74
C LEU A 565 20.64 9.95 12.46
N GLU A 566 21.19 10.79 13.33
CA GLU A 566 22.59 11.23 13.24
C GLU A 566 23.58 10.07 13.33
N ALA A 567 23.40 9.15 14.28
CA ALA A 567 24.26 7.97 14.42
C ALA A 567 24.05 6.95 13.29
N LEU A 568 22.82 6.85 12.77
CA LEU A 568 22.48 6.01 11.61
C LEU A 568 23.19 6.50 10.34
N LEU A 569 23.33 7.82 10.17
CA LEU A 569 24.13 8.45 9.10
C LEU A 569 25.65 8.44 9.35
N GLN A 570 26.12 7.78 10.41
CA GLN A 570 27.53 7.53 10.71
C GLN A 570 27.89 6.04 10.60
N ASP A 571 27.04 5.21 10.01
CA ASP A 571 27.33 3.80 9.77
C ASP A 571 28.42 3.62 8.70
N ASP A 572 29.36 2.70 8.95
CA ASP A 572 30.54 2.42 8.10
C ASP A 572 30.20 2.05 6.64
N THR A 573 28.94 1.68 6.36
CA THR A 573 28.45 1.35 4.99
C THR A 573 28.08 2.58 4.15
N LEU A 574 27.97 3.77 4.75
CA LEU A 574 27.58 5.00 4.05
C LEU A 574 28.80 5.88 3.74
N THR A 575 28.95 6.29 2.48
CA THR A 575 29.95 7.31 2.12
C THR A 575 29.46 8.72 2.48
N GLU A 576 30.36 9.70 2.57
CA GLU A 576 29.94 11.10 2.72
C GLU A 576 29.02 11.57 1.58
N GLU A 577 29.20 11.04 0.37
CA GLU A 577 28.37 11.37 -0.79
C GLU A 577 26.95 10.82 -0.60
N ASP A 578 26.82 9.62 -0.04
CA ASP A 578 25.53 9.05 0.34
C ASP A 578 24.85 9.87 1.42
N VAL A 579 25.57 10.27 2.47
CA VAL A 579 25.02 11.14 3.52
C VAL A 579 24.56 12.49 2.93
N ARG A 580 25.34 13.11 2.05
CA ARG A 580 24.93 14.33 1.32
C ARG A 580 23.69 14.10 0.44
N GLY A 581 23.63 12.97 -0.25
CA GLY A 581 22.48 12.56 -1.08
C GLY A 581 21.21 12.35 -0.25
N ILE A 582 21.31 11.67 0.89
CA ILE A 582 20.19 11.43 1.82
C ILE A 582 19.64 12.75 2.37
N VAL A 583 20.51 13.69 2.74
CA VAL A 583 20.10 15.03 3.20
C VAL A 583 19.34 15.78 2.09
N LYS A 584 19.88 15.77 0.86
CA LYS A 584 19.24 16.39 -0.30
C LYS A 584 17.86 15.78 -0.61
N GLU A 585 17.74 14.46 -0.55
CA GLU A 585 16.47 13.75 -0.76
C GLU A 585 15.43 14.06 0.32
N ALA A 586 15.85 14.24 1.58
CA ALA A 586 14.98 14.67 2.67
C ALA A 586 14.48 16.11 2.49
N ASP A 587 15.31 17.02 1.97
CA ASP A 587 14.92 18.40 1.65
C ASP A 587 14.01 18.48 0.41
N GLN A 588 14.29 17.71 -0.65
CA GLN A 588 13.39 17.57 -1.81
C GLN A 588 12.01 17.03 -1.41
N LEU A 589 11.97 16.04 -0.52
CA LEU A 589 10.72 15.53 0.05
C LEU A 589 10.00 16.58 0.93
N ALA A 590 10.74 17.42 1.66
CA ALA A 590 10.16 18.53 2.42
C ALA A 590 9.49 19.55 1.49
N GLU A 591 10.11 19.87 0.35
CA GLU A 591 9.56 20.75 -0.68
C GLU A 591 8.35 20.14 -1.40
N TYR A 592 8.44 18.89 -1.86
CA TYR A 592 7.31 18.20 -2.48
C TYR A 592 6.08 18.18 -1.55
N VAL A 593 6.28 17.92 -0.25
CA VAL A 593 5.20 17.92 0.76
C VAL A 593 4.76 19.34 1.16
N LYS A 594 5.58 20.38 0.96
CA LYS A 594 5.17 21.80 1.03
C LYS A 594 4.16 22.10 -0.08
N TRP A 595 4.48 21.76 -1.33
CA TRP A 595 3.62 22.04 -2.48
C TRP A 595 2.35 21.20 -2.54
N GLN A 596 2.40 19.93 -2.11
CA GLN A 596 1.19 19.12 -1.92
C GLN A 596 0.21 19.72 -0.88
N LYS A 597 0.70 20.55 0.06
CA LYS A 597 -0.16 21.31 1.00
C LYS A 597 -0.68 22.62 0.41
N VAL A 598 -0.01 23.19 -0.60
CA VAL A 598 -0.49 24.33 -1.40
C VAL A 598 -1.61 23.86 -2.33
N TRP A 599 -1.38 22.79 -3.10
CA TRP A 599 -2.41 22.15 -3.93
C TRP A 599 -3.67 21.82 -3.10
N TYR A 600 -3.51 21.24 -1.91
CA TYR A 600 -4.63 20.96 -0.99
C TYR A 600 -5.24 22.21 -0.31
N GLU A 601 -4.58 23.37 -0.33
CA GLU A 601 -5.20 24.66 0.05
C GLU A 601 -6.07 25.19 -1.09
N LEU A 602 -5.55 25.21 -2.33
CA LEU A 602 -6.29 25.59 -3.54
C LEU A 602 -7.53 24.71 -3.73
N GLU A 603 -7.35 23.39 -3.64
CA GLU A 603 -8.41 22.38 -3.79
C GLU A 603 -9.49 22.57 -2.72
N MET A 604 -9.15 22.83 -1.47
CA MET A 604 -10.16 23.09 -0.43
C MET A 604 -10.94 24.39 -0.70
N ARG A 605 -10.26 25.47 -1.11
CA ARG A 605 -10.94 26.73 -1.48
C ARG A 605 -11.90 26.54 -2.66
N LYS A 606 -11.47 25.86 -3.72
CA LYS A 606 -12.33 25.46 -4.84
C LYS A 606 -13.55 24.69 -4.35
N ASN A 607 -13.36 23.66 -3.52
CA ASN A 607 -14.47 22.82 -3.07
C ASN A 607 -15.49 23.55 -2.16
N PHE A 608 -15.09 24.61 -1.44
CA PHE A 608 -16.07 25.50 -0.78
C PHE A 608 -16.79 26.40 -1.78
N LEU A 609 -16.06 27.00 -2.74
CA LEU A 609 -16.65 27.86 -3.77
C LEU A 609 -17.53 27.12 -4.78
N LEU A 610 -17.31 25.82 -5.00
CA LEU A 610 -18.11 24.97 -5.87
C LEU A 610 -18.99 23.98 -5.07
N GLY A 611 -19.22 24.25 -3.78
CA GLY A 611 -20.10 23.44 -2.93
C GLY A 611 -21.55 23.49 -3.41
N THR A 612 -22.19 22.32 -3.51
CA THR A 612 -23.58 22.18 -3.98
C THR A 612 -24.44 21.38 -2.98
N GLY A 613 -25.70 21.79 -2.82
CA GLY A 613 -26.66 21.10 -1.96
C GLY A 613 -26.15 20.90 -0.53
N ALA A 614 -25.99 19.64 -0.12
CA ALA A 614 -25.50 19.28 1.21
C ALA A 614 -24.00 19.60 1.46
N ALA A 615 -23.22 19.89 0.41
CA ALA A 615 -21.81 20.31 0.55
C ALA A 615 -21.62 21.80 0.85
N ILE A 616 -22.69 22.61 0.85
CA ILE A 616 -22.59 24.06 1.11
C ILE A 616 -22.20 24.28 2.59
N PRO A 617 -21.10 25.01 2.88
CA PRO A 617 -20.66 25.29 4.25
C PRO A 617 -21.66 26.14 5.03
N GLN A 618 -21.54 26.14 6.35
CA GLN A 618 -22.47 26.84 7.27
C GLN A 618 -22.54 28.37 7.06
N SER A 619 -21.57 28.97 6.38
CA SER A 619 -21.57 30.39 6.00
C SER A 619 -22.33 30.70 4.71
N GLY A 620 -22.89 29.68 4.04
CA GLY A 620 -23.64 29.81 2.78
C GLY A 620 -22.78 30.01 1.53
N LEU A 621 -21.45 30.09 1.67
CA LEU A 621 -20.52 30.30 0.56
C LEU A 621 -20.68 29.21 -0.51
N CYS A 622 -21.00 29.57 -1.75
CA CYS A 622 -21.27 28.60 -2.82
C CYS A 622 -20.97 29.17 -4.23
N ALA A 623 -21.31 28.40 -5.27
CA ALA A 623 -21.04 28.74 -6.66
C ALA A 623 -21.77 30.00 -7.17
N ASP A 624 -22.79 30.46 -6.44
CA ASP A 624 -23.57 31.67 -6.73
C ASP A 624 -22.93 32.94 -6.15
N ASP A 625 -21.95 32.83 -5.25
CA ASP A 625 -21.12 33.96 -4.80
C ASP A 625 -20.05 34.39 -5.83
N LEU A 626 -19.82 33.59 -6.87
CA LEU A 626 -18.72 33.80 -7.83
C LEU A 626 -19.00 35.02 -8.74
N PRO A 627 -18.18 36.09 -8.70
CA PRO A 627 -18.48 37.34 -9.42
C PRO A 627 -18.39 37.24 -10.95
N SER A 628 -17.71 36.23 -11.49
CA SER A 628 -17.57 36.03 -12.94
C SER A 628 -17.43 34.56 -13.32
N LYS A 629 -17.75 34.23 -14.58
CA LYS A 629 -17.41 32.92 -15.16
C LYS A 629 -15.89 32.73 -15.25
N SER A 630 -15.11 33.80 -15.50
CA SER A 630 -13.65 33.70 -15.58
C SER A 630 -13.01 33.27 -14.26
N MET A 631 -13.60 33.67 -13.12
CA MET A 631 -13.20 33.16 -11.81
C MET A 631 -13.48 31.67 -11.70
N ARG A 632 -14.69 31.23 -12.10
CA ARG A 632 -15.08 29.81 -12.07
C ARG A 632 -14.12 28.96 -12.91
N ASP A 633 -13.89 29.36 -14.16
CA ASP A 633 -13.00 28.69 -15.09
C ASP A 633 -11.55 28.60 -14.53
N ARG A 634 -11.04 29.66 -13.88
CA ARG A 634 -9.72 29.64 -13.20
C ARG A 634 -9.67 28.77 -11.94
N ILE A 635 -10.71 28.77 -11.09
CA ILE A 635 -10.67 27.93 -9.87
C ILE A 635 -10.92 26.45 -10.15
N GLU A 636 -11.53 26.10 -11.28
CA GLU A 636 -11.62 24.71 -11.75
C GLU A 636 -10.23 24.18 -12.16
N ASP A 637 -9.38 25.01 -12.78
CA ASP A 637 -7.98 24.73 -13.10
C ASP A 637 -7.01 24.96 -11.91
N VAL A 638 -7.12 24.09 -10.91
CA VAL A 638 -6.21 24.08 -9.73
C VAL A 638 -4.75 23.79 -10.10
N ASP A 639 -4.51 23.08 -11.20
CA ASP A 639 -3.16 22.75 -11.65
C ASP A 639 -2.48 23.97 -12.31
N GLY A 640 -3.20 24.74 -13.12
CA GLY A 640 -2.75 26.04 -13.62
C GLY A 640 -2.44 27.03 -12.49
N LEU A 641 -3.33 27.14 -11.49
CA LEU A 641 -3.07 27.98 -10.30
C LEU A 641 -1.86 27.49 -9.48
N LEU A 642 -1.55 26.20 -9.46
CA LEU A 642 -0.35 25.68 -8.81
C LEU A 642 0.92 25.99 -9.61
N LEU A 643 0.86 25.88 -10.95
CA LEU A 643 1.97 26.21 -11.84
C LEU A 643 2.34 27.70 -11.79
N GLU A 644 1.33 28.59 -11.71
CA GLU A 644 1.49 30.03 -11.48
C GLU A 644 2.34 30.29 -10.22
N LEU A 645 1.95 29.70 -9.08
CA LEU A 645 2.68 29.82 -7.81
C LEU A 645 4.08 29.17 -7.83
N LEU A 646 4.23 28.01 -8.48
CA LEU A 646 5.53 27.32 -8.62
C LEU A 646 6.52 28.19 -9.39
N GLN A 647 6.07 28.81 -10.49
CA GLN A 647 6.88 29.73 -11.30
C GLN A 647 7.27 30.98 -10.52
N GLU A 648 6.35 31.59 -9.76
CA GLU A 648 6.63 32.76 -8.93
C GLU A 648 7.64 32.52 -7.81
N GLU A 649 7.54 31.36 -7.15
CA GLU A 649 8.48 30.92 -6.11
C GLU A 649 9.77 30.31 -6.68
N ARG A 650 9.88 30.21 -8.02
CA ARG A 650 11.02 29.67 -8.77
C ARG A 650 11.33 28.20 -8.44
N VAL A 651 10.31 27.44 -8.08
CA VAL A 651 10.42 25.99 -7.85
C VAL A 651 10.12 25.26 -9.15
N GLN A 652 11.02 24.35 -9.55
CA GLN A 652 10.82 23.54 -10.75
C GLN A 652 9.60 22.63 -10.57
N ALA A 653 8.60 22.80 -11.44
CA ALA A 653 7.49 21.88 -11.58
C ALA A 653 7.99 20.50 -12.06
N GLU A 654 7.24 19.44 -11.78
CA GLU A 654 7.55 18.13 -12.35
C GLU A 654 7.30 18.15 -13.87
N ASP A 655 8.34 17.78 -14.62
CA ASP A 655 8.43 17.85 -16.07
C ASP A 655 8.23 16.47 -16.73
N GLY A 656 8.13 15.41 -15.92
CA GLY A 656 7.93 14.05 -16.40
C GLY A 656 9.20 13.30 -16.80
N THR A 657 10.37 13.95 -16.73
CA THR A 657 11.66 13.32 -17.03
C THR A 657 12.08 12.39 -15.89
N VAL A 658 12.37 11.13 -16.20
CA VAL A 658 12.76 10.14 -15.18
C VAL A 658 14.22 10.35 -14.78
N LYS A 659 14.45 11.15 -13.73
CA LYS A 659 15.80 11.60 -13.32
C LYS A 659 16.69 10.52 -12.68
N THR A 660 16.17 9.33 -12.38
CA THR A 660 16.94 8.21 -11.77
C THR A 660 16.34 6.84 -12.09
N ASP A 661 17.20 5.84 -12.15
CA ASP A 661 16.96 4.38 -12.19
C ASP A 661 16.05 3.80 -11.08
N VAL A 662 15.68 4.56 -10.05
CA VAL A 662 14.90 4.05 -8.90
C VAL A 662 13.41 3.85 -9.21
N ARG A 663 12.87 4.57 -10.19
CA ARG A 663 11.44 4.73 -10.49
C ARG A 663 11.27 4.90 -11.99
N GLY A 664 10.18 4.41 -12.57
CA GLY A 664 9.87 4.49 -13.99
C GLY A 664 8.68 5.40 -14.28
N THR A 665 7.89 5.08 -15.31
CA THR A 665 6.70 5.86 -15.68
C THR A 665 5.53 5.69 -14.71
N GLU A 666 5.60 4.78 -13.72
CA GLU A 666 4.62 4.68 -12.64
C GLU A 666 4.65 5.87 -11.66
N MET A 667 5.63 6.79 -11.78
CA MET A 667 5.53 8.13 -11.21
C MET A 667 4.24 8.86 -11.64
N GLN A 668 3.76 8.62 -12.87
CA GLN A 668 2.59 9.28 -13.45
C GLN A 668 1.30 9.03 -12.64
N ASP A 669 1.08 7.79 -12.21
CA ASP A 669 -0.11 7.39 -11.42
C ASP A 669 0.14 7.49 -9.91
N PHE A 670 1.39 7.31 -9.48
CA PHE A 670 1.76 7.19 -8.06
C PHE A 670 2.94 8.12 -7.68
N PRO A 671 2.79 9.45 -7.83
CA PRO A 671 3.83 10.43 -7.46
C PRO A 671 4.00 10.55 -5.94
N TRP A 672 2.98 10.18 -5.18
CA TRP A 672 2.95 10.19 -3.71
C TRP A 672 3.47 8.90 -3.05
N ALA A 673 3.79 7.87 -3.85
CA ALA A 673 4.00 6.52 -3.37
C ALA A 673 5.47 6.18 -3.14
N TRP A 674 5.66 5.35 -2.11
CA TRP A 674 6.93 4.77 -1.68
C TRP A 674 6.96 3.35 -2.21
N PHE A 675 8.00 2.97 -2.95
CA PHE A 675 8.12 1.65 -3.56
C PHE A 675 9.16 0.82 -2.80
N ASP A 676 8.88 -0.47 -2.66
CA ASP A 676 9.83 -1.49 -2.18
C ASP A 676 11.05 -1.58 -3.10
N ALA A 677 10.81 -1.84 -4.39
CA ALA A 677 11.82 -2.06 -5.40
C ALA A 677 12.46 -0.75 -5.91
N VAL A 678 13.70 -0.91 -6.37
CA VAL A 678 14.33 -0.08 -7.39
C VAL A 678 13.77 -0.58 -8.74
N ASP A 679 13.29 0.33 -9.58
CA ASP A 679 12.64 0.04 -10.87
C ASP A 679 11.51 -1.03 -10.78
N PRO A 680 10.33 -0.66 -10.23
CA PRO A 680 9.24 -1.60 -9.98
C PRO A 680 8.58 -2.16 -11.25
N LEU A 681 8.91 -1.63 -12.44
CA LEU A 681 8.40 -2.09 -13.74
C LEU A 681 9.48 -2.74 -14.64
N HIS A 682 10.76 -2.66 -14.26
CA HIS A 682 11.93 -3.07 -15.03
C HIS A 682 12.03 -2.37 -16.41
N GLN A 683 11.90 -1.04 -16.41
CA GLN A 683 12.02 -0.17 -17.60
C GLN A 683 13.44 0.36 -17.84
N HIS A 684 14.29 0.42 -16.80
CA HIS A 684 15.66 0.90 -16.87
C HIS A 684 16.59 -0.22 -17.34
N LEU A 685 17.27 0.02 -18.47
CA LEU A 685 18.20 -0.94 -19.06
C LEU A 685 19.63 -0.57 -18.66
N GLN A 686 20.45 -1.57 -18.37
CA GLN A 686 21.77 -1.37 -17.76
C GLN A 686 22.68 -0.51 -18.67
N GLY A 687 23.17 0.61 -18.14
CA GLY A 687 24.02 1.55 -18.87
C GLY A 687 23.28 2.55 -19.75
N THR A 688 21.95 2.52 -19.82
CA THR A 688 21.15 3.61 -20.44
C THR A 688 20.95 4.77 -19.47
N ASP A 689 20.81 5.99 -20.00
CA ASP A 689 20.40 7.15 -19.22
C ASP A 689 18.93 7.01 -18.79
N PRO A 690 18.59 7.09 -17.48
CA PRO A 690 17.21 7.16 -17.02
C PRO A 690 16.38 8.26 -17.68
N SER A 691 17.00 9.39 -18.06
CA SER A 691 16.28 10.52 -18.69
C SER A 691 15.80 10.22 -20.11
N ALA A 692 16.25 9.12 -20.72
CA ALA A 692 15.68 8.57 -21.95
C ALA A 692 14.38 7.76 -21.70
N ILE A 693 13.70 8.03 -20.59
CA ILE A 693 12.33 7.64 -20.27
C ILE A 693 11.61 8.88 -19.73
N SER A 694 10.39 9.13 -20.21
CA SER A 694 9.52 10.18 -19.69
C SER A 694 8.06 9.73 -19.64
N TYR A 695 7.26 10.46 -18.87
CA TYR A 695 5.81 10.34 -18.78
C TYR A 695 5.16 11.73 -18.82
N GLU A 696 3.85 11.80 -19.05
CA GLU A 696 3.09 13.06 -19.05
C GLU A 696 2.45 13.28 -17.66
N PRO A 697 2.86 14.28 -16.86
CA PRO A 697 2.32 14.47 -15.51
C PRO A 697 0.80 14.70 -15.51
N LYS A 698 0.05 13.85 -14.78
CA LYS A 698 -1.43 13.88 -14.70
C LYS A 698 -1.99 14.97 -13.79
N THR A 699 -1.15 15.63 -13.00
CA THR A 699 -1.48 16.70 -12.05
C THR A 699 -0.25 17.58 -11.83
N ALA A 700 -0.42 18.88 -11.60
CA ALA A 700 0.70 19.77 -11.32
C ALA A 700 1.35 19.42 -9.96
N SER A 701 2.68 19.50 -9.89
CA SER A 701 3.44 19.30 -8.65
C SER A 701 4.84 19.87 -8.77
N ALA A 702 5.53 20.07 -7.63
CA ALA A 702 6.99 20.20 -7.62
C ALA A 702 7.65 18.83 -7.82
N GLN A 703 8.93 18.81 -8.18
CA GLN A 703 9.70 17.59 -8.46
C GLN A 703 9.49 16.45 -7.45
N ILE A 704 9.33 15.23 -7.96
CA ILE A 704 9.11 14.01 -7.18
C ILE A 704 10.45 13.46 -6.67
N PRO A 705 10.63 13.26 -5.34
CA PRO A 705 11.85 12.68 -4.79
C PRO A 705 11.95 11.17 -5.09
N SER A 706 13.12 10.69 -5.52
CA SER A 706 13.32 9.30 -5.93
C SER A 706 13.95 8.36 -4.88
N PHE A 707 14.57 8.91 -3.82
CA PHE A 707 15.12 8.16 -2.67
C PHE A 707 16.27 7.19 -2.99
N LYS A 708 17.13 7.52 -3.97
CA LYS A 708 18.26 6.67 -4.38
C LYS A 708 19.28 6.43 -3.26
N HIS A 709 19.63 7.48 -2.52
CA HIS A 709 20.62 7.41 -1.43
C HIS A 709 19.96 6.98 -0.11
N THR A 710 18.73 7.43 0.15
CA THR A 710 17.92 7.05 1.32
C THR A 710 17.76 5.54 1.46
N ARG A 711 17.72 4.79 0.35
CA ARG A 711 17.68 3.32 0.35
C ARG A 711 18.95 2.67 0.93
N LYS A 712 20.13 3.29 0.79
CA LYS A 712 21.38 2.75 1.36
C LYS A 712 21.38 2.73 2.89
N ALA A 713 20.63 3.64 3.50
CA ALA A 713 20.49 3.74 4.96
C ALA A 713 19.47 2.75 5.57
N LEU A 714 18.85 1.87 4.77
CA LEU A 714 17.84 0.93 5.25
C LEU A 714 18.43 -0.16 6.16
N ASP A 715 19.62 -0.69 5.88
CA ASP A 715 20.22 -1.76 6.69
C ASP A 715 20.55 -1.27 8.11
N ALA A 716 21.11 -0.05 8.21
CA ALA A 716 21.34 0.62 9.49
C ALA A 716 20.02 0.97 10.22
N PHE A 717 18.95 1.32 9.48
CA PHE A 717 17.61 1.54 10.02
C PHE A 717 16.96 0.24 10.55
N GLN A 718 17.09 -0.87 9.82
CA GLN A 718 16.62 -2.18 10.25
C GLN A 718 17.35 -2.65 11.52
N PHE A 719 18.67 -2.46 11.59
CA PHE A 719 19.45 -2.75 12.80
C PHE A 719 18.99 -1.89 14.00
N ALA A 720 18.76 -0.59 13.79
CA ALA A 720 18.25 0.29 14.84
C ALA A 720 16.84 -0.13 15.32
N LEU A 721 15.94 -0.57 14.43
CA LEU A 721 14.63 -1.10 14.80
C LEU A 721 14.73 -2.43 15.56
N LEU A 722 15.55 -3.37 15.09
CA LEU A 722 15.79 -4.67 15.75
C LEU A 722 16.30 -4.52 17.20
N GLU A 723 17.07 -3.48 17.50
CA GLU A 723 17.56 -3.22 18.86
C GLU A 723 16.44 -2.76 19.83
N LYS A 724 15.37 -2.11 19.32
CA LYS A 724 14.27 -1.57 20.14
C LYS A 724 13.04 -2.48 20.19
N LEU A 725 12.67 -3.11 19.08
CA LEU A 725 11.43 -3.88 18.96
C LEU A 725 11.49 -5.19 19.77
N PRO A 726 10.36 -5.68 20.31
CA PRO A 726 10.29 -7.00 20.94
C PRO A 726 10.54 -8.13 19.94
N ALA A 727 11.09 -9.26 20.43
CA ALA A 727 11.32 -10.49 19.67
C ALA A 727 10.02 -11.26 19.41
N TRP A 728 9.04 -10.64 18.76
CA TRP A 728 7.68 -11.15 18.54
C TRP A 728 7.60 -12.58 17.97
N ARG A 729 8.57 -12.96 17.13
CA ARG A 729 8.70 -14.30 16.53
C ARG A 729 9.04 -15.41 17.53
N GLU A 730 9.65 -15.06 18.66
CA GLU A 730 9.97 -15.98 19.77
C GLU A 730 8.82 -16.06 20.80
N GLY A 731 7.73 -15.31 20.60
CA GLY A 731 6.58 -15.28 21.50
C GLY A 731 5.70 -16.54 21.44
N ASP A 732 5.23 -16.98 22.61
CA ASP A 732 4.21 -18.03 22.77
C ASP A 732 2.87 -17.44 23.27
N ALA A 733 1.93 -18.29 23.68
CA ALA A 733 0.63 -17.87 24.22
C ALA A 733 0.70 -17.05 25.53
N LYS A 734 1.88 -16.88 26.14
CA LYS A 734 2.15 -16.02 27.31
C LYS A 734 2.84 -14.70 26.92
N GLY A 735 3.09 -14.48 25.62
CA GLY A 735 3.77 -13.30 25.09
C GLY A 735 5.24 -13.55 24.73
N VAL A 736 5.98 -12.45 24.56
CA VAL A 736 7.40 -12.47 24.17
C VAL A 736 8.29 -12.82 25.37
N PRO A 737 9.29 -13.71 25.23
CA PRO A 737 10.29 -13.96 26.27
C PRO A 737 11.00 -12.68 26.73
N ALA A 738 11.30 -12.59 28.03
CA ALA A 738 11.86 -11.38 28.64
C ALA A 738 13.29 -11.00 28.18
N THR A 739 13.94 -11.85 27.36
CA THR A 739 15.33 -11.66 26.91
C THR A 739 15.49 -12.14 25.45
N PRO A 740 15.68 -11.24 24.47
CA PRO A 740 16.09 -11.62 23.12
C PRO A 740 17.51 -12.21 23.15
N ALA A 741 17.68 -13.45 22.69
CA ALA A 741 18.94 -14.18 22.79
C ALA A 741 19.93 -13.87 21.65
N ALA A 742 20.59 -12.70 21.74
CA ALA A 742 21.81 -12.36 21.00
C ALA A 742 21.72 -12.46 19.45
N LEU A 743 20.93 -11.59 18.83
CA LEU A 743 21.02 -11.33 17.38
C LEU A 743 22.40 -10.71 17.05
N ARG A 744 23.16 -11.40 16.19
CA ARG A 744 24.47 -10.95 15.70
C ARG A 744 24.31 -9.92 14.57
N LYS A 745 25.32 -9.07 14.34
CA LYS A 745 25.46 -8.34 13.06
C LYS A 745 25.37 -9.35 11.89
N PRO A 746 24.69 -9.02 10.78
CA PRO A 746 24.83 -9.79 9.54
C PRO A 746 26.30 -9.87 9.14
N GLN A 747 26.81 -11.07 8.84
CA GLN A 747 28.05 -11.17 8.07
C GLN A 747 27.74 -10.82 6.62
N SER A 748 28.50 -9.90 6.04
CA SER A 748 28.37 -9.48 4.64
C SER A 748 28.35 -10.69 3.71
N SER A 749 27.24 -10.90 3.00
CA SER A 749 27.03 -12.01 2.08
C SER A 749 27.74 -11.79 0.73
N SER A 750 29.06 -11.56 0.79
CA SER A 750 29.96 -11.54 -0.36
C SER A 750 30.01 -12.94 -0.98
N ALA A 751 29.11 -13.22 -1.92
CA ALA A 751 28.99 -14.50 -2.60
C ALA A 751 30.13 -14.72 -3.61
N SER A 752 31.35 -14.91 -3.10
CA SER A 752 32.52 -15.25 -3.88
C SER A 752 32.36 -16.64 -4.51
N ILE A 753 32.43 -16.71 -5.83
CA ILE A 753 32.36 -17.96 -6.60
C ILE A 753 33.62 -18.78 -6.32
N GLN A 754 33.47 -20.01 -5.81
CA GLN A 754 34.52 -21.01 -5.95
C GLN A 754 33.98 -22.45 -6.07
N THR A 755 34.28 -23.01 -7.24
CA THR A 755 34.28 -24.41 -7.69
C THR A 755 34.12 -25.52 -6.64
N ALA A 756 33.22 -26.46 -6.92
CA ALA A 756 33.10 -27.72 -6.18
C ALA A 756 34.30 -28.67 -6.41
N ALA A 757 34.63 -29.46 -5.39
CA ALA A 757 35.48 -30.63 -5.47
C ALA A 757 34.82 -31.80 -4.73
N ALA A 758 34.77 -32.98 -5.34
CA ALA A 758 34.00 -34.12 -4.83
C ALA A 758 34.77 -34.96 -3.79
N LYS A 759 34.03 -35.65 -2.91
CA LYS A 759 34.48 -36.86 -2.20
C LYS A 759 33.30 -37.74 -1.80
N THR A 760 33.47 -39.05 -1.97
CA THR A 760 32.49 -40.12 -1.73
C THR A 760 32.52 -40.63 -0.26
N PRO A 761 31.53 -41.42 0.20
CA PRO A 761 31.23 -41.59 1.63
C PRO A 761 31.98 -42.74 2.33
N SER A 762 31.95 -42.73 3.67
CA SER A 762 32.35 -43.82 4.56
C SER A 762 31.16 -44.44 5.31
N VAL A 763 31.29 -45.71 5.71
CA VAL A 763 30.21 -46.56 6.26
C VAL A 763 30.44 -46.90 7.75
N ALA A 764 29.39 -47.42 8.42
CA ALA A 764 29.32 -47.99 9.79
C ALA A 764 29.01 -47.00 10.94
N GLY A 765 28.35 -47.40 12.04
CA GLY A 765 27.71 -48.70 12.33
C GLY A 765 27.23 -48.85 13.80
N GLY A 766 26.32 -49.79 14.08
CA GLY A 766 25.67 -50.03 15.40
C GLY A 766 24.18 -49.62 15.41
N GLN A 767 23.17 -50.38 15.87
CA GLN A 767 22.96 -51.16 17.11
C GLN A 767 22.92 -50.28 18.37
N THR A 768 21.97 -50.36 19.32
CA THR A 768 20.74 -51.20 19.52
C THR A 768 19.74 -50.40 20.44
N GLN A 769 18.57 -50.84 20.95
CA GLN A 769 17.93 -52.17 21.10
C GLN A 769 16.38 -52.15 20.91
N LYS A 770 15.56 -52.30 21.98
CA LYS A 770 14.07 -52.38 21.98
C LYS A 770 13.48 -51.93 23.33
N SER A 771 12.28 -51.33 23.32
CA SER A 771 11.24 -51.43 24.38
C SER A 771 9.93 -50.86 23.81
N THR A 772 8.83 -51.55 23.53
CA THR A 772 7.99 -52.53 24.27
C THR A 772 7.25 -52.00 25.49
N SER A 773 6.08 -51.39 25.27
CA SER A 773 4.92 -51.59 26.14
C SER A 773 3.63 -51.65 25.32
N LYS A 774 2.63 -52.39 25.81
CA LYS A 774 1.29 -52.50 25.23
C LYS A 774 0.28 -52.10 26.30
N SER A 775 -0.74 -51.33 25.92
CA SER A 775 -2.07 -51.53 26.46
C SER A 775 -3.12 -51.21 25.40
N ARG A 776 -4.16 -52.04 25.33
CA ARG A 776 -5.39 -51.76 24.57
C ARG A 776 -6.50 -51.59 25.60
N PHE A 777 -7.33 -50.56 25.44
CA PHE A 777 -8.70 -50.63 25.94
C PHE A 777 -9.68 -50.23 24.82
N LYS A 778 -10.73 -51.03 24.68
CA LYS A 778 -11.81 -50.94 23.69
C LYS A 778 -12.95 -51.79 24.25
N ILE A 779 -14.18 -51.29 24.26
CA ILE A 779 -15.46 -51.99 24.07
C ILE A 779 -16.62 -50.97 24.26
N PRO A 780 -17.77 -51.12 23.57
CA PRO A 780 -18.38 -49.97 22.88
C PRO A 780 -19.91 -49.85 23.10
N PHE A 781 -20.63 -49.29 22.09
CA PHE A 781 -22.09 -49.06 22.01
C PHE A 781 -22.61 -47.91 22.91
N MET A 782 -23.71 -47.20 22.60
CA MET A 782 -24.58 -47.20 21.41
C MET A 782 -25.22 -45.80 21.21
N GLY A 783 -25.77 -45.54 20.02
CA GLY A 783 -27.01 -44.76 19.91
C GLY A 783 -27.06 -43.77 18.75
N LYS A 784 -28.22 -43.67 18.10
CA LYS A 784 -28.58 -42.58 17.19
C LYS A 784 -29.43 -41.56 17.93
N ASN A 785 -29.27 -40.29 17.61
CA ASN A 785 -30.28 -39.48 16.91
C ASN A 785 -29.59 -38.28 16.24
#